data_AF-A0A1D6GRU8-F1
#
_entry.id   AF-A0A1D6GRU8-F1
#
_cell.length_a   1.000
_cell.length_b   1.000
_cell.length_c   1.000
_cell.angle_alpha   90.00
_cell.angle_beta   90.00
_cell.angle_gamma   90.00
#
_symmetry.space_group_name_H-M   'P 1'
#
loop_
_entity.id
_entity.type
_entity.pdbx_description
1 polymer ?
#
loop_
_entity_poly.entity_id
_entity_poly.type
_entity_poly.pdbx_seq_one_letter_code
_entity_poly.pdbx_strand_id
1 'polypeptide(L)'
;MFGPISLFQSGGAIHEFSDSQFGHVFAFGESRSLAIANMVLGLKEIQIRGEIRTNVDYTVDLLNATEYRENKIHTGWLDSRIAMRVRAERPPWYLSVVGGALYEASSRSSSVITDYVGYLSKGQIPPKHISLVNLTVTLNIEGSKYTIETVRGGPRSYKLRMNGSEIETEIHSLRDGGLLMQLDGNSHVIYAETEAAGTRLLINGRTCLLQKEHDPSKLLADTPCKLLRFLVADGSHVDADTPYAEVEVMKMCMPLLLPASGVIHFVMPEGQAMKANDLIARLDLDDPSSVRRAEPFHGSFPKLGPPTAISGKVHQKFAASVNSAHMILAGYEHNINEVVQDLLNCLDNPELPFLQWQELMSVLATRLPKDLRNELDGKYKEYELNPDFCKSKDFPARLLRGVIEANLAYCSEKDRVTNERLVEPLMSLVKSYEGGRESHARVVVKSLFEEYLSVEELFNDNLQSDVIERLRLQHAKDLEKVVYIVFSHQGVRSKNKLILRLMEALVYPNPSAYRDQLIRFSALNHTSYSELALKASQLLEHTKLSELRTSIARSLSELEMFTEEGERLSTPRRKMAINERMEDLVCAPLAAEDALVALFDHSDPTLQRRVVETYIRRLYQPYLVSGSIRMQWHRAGLIALWEFSEEHLKQRSGQDVPLQQVENPIEKSWGVMVVIKSLQFVATAIDVALKETSQYGIGVRSVSNSNHVHSNQSNMLHIALVGINNQMSTLQDSGDEDQTQERVNKLFKILKDNTITSHLNGASVKVVSCIIQRDEGRPPMRHSFQWSVDKLYYEEDPMLRHVEPPLSTFLELEKVNLEGYNEVKYTPSRDRQWHIYTLIKNKKDQRLNDQRMFLRTIVRQPSATNSFLTGNIDNEVGHTQASSSFTSNSILRSLMGALEEIELHAHSETVRSGHSHMYLCLLREQQLHELIPFSRMTGKIDKDEGTVCTLLKHMVLNLYEHVGVRMHRLSVCQWEVKLWLVCDGQASGAWRVVVTNVTGHTCTIDIYREVEDPTTHQLLYHSATTSAGPLHGVALNEPYKPLDAIDLKRYAA
;
A
#
# COMPACT_ATOMS: atom_id res chain seq x y z
N MET A 1 -4.61 -66.59 1.65
CA MET A 1 -4.99 -66.33 0.24
C MET A 1 -3.83 -66.80 -0.62
N PHE A 2 -4.07 -67.66 -1.60
CA PHE A 2 -3.04 -68.07 -2.56
C PHE A 2 -3.69 -68.07 -3.94
N GLY A 3 -3.14 -67.29 -4.86
CA GLY A 3 -3.59 -67.23 -6.24
C GLY A 3 -2.35 -67.23 -7.14
N PRO A 4 -2.16 -68.24 -8.01
CA PRO A 4 -1.24 -68.09 -9.12
C PRO A 4 -1.88 -67.09 -10.09
N ILE A 5 -1.44 -65.84 -10.01
CA ILE A 5 -1.54 -64.94 -11.15
C ILE A 5 -0.47 -65.44 -12.12
N SER A 6 -0.83 -65.64 -13.39
CA SER A 6 0.15 -65.75 -14.47
C SER A 6 0.90 -64.43 -14.53
N LEU A 7 1.91 -64.26 -13.67
CA LEU A 7 2.65 -63.03 -13.47
C LEU A 7 3.42 -62.71 -14.75
N PHE A 8 2.79 -61.94 -15.63
CA PHE A 8 3.53 -60.97 -16.41
C PHE A 8 4.25 -60.06 -15.39
N GLN A 9 5.57 -59.98 -15.46
CA GLN A 9 6.33 -58.91 -14.81
C GLN A 9 5.66 -57.56 -15.13
N SER A 10 5.82 -56.57 -14.24
CA SER A 10 5.46 -55.17 -14.53
C SER A 10 6.00 -54.80 -15.93
N GLY A 11 5.11 -54.60 -16.91
CA GLY A 11 5.45 -54.36 -18.32
C GLY A 11 5.10 -55.47 -19.33
N GLY A 12 4.44 -56.58 -18.93
CA GLY A 12 3.94 -57.57 -19.90
C GLY A 12 2.67 -57.12 -20.62
N ALA A 13 2.51 -57.56 -21.88
CA ALA A 13 1.38 -57.22 -22.75
C ALA A 13 0.47 -58.44 -22.96
N ILE A 14 -0.84 -58.21 -22.95
CA ILE A 14 -1.85 -59.19 -23.38
C ILE A 14 -2.06 -58.97 -24.88
N HIS A 15 -1.64 -59.95 -25.69
CA HIS A 15 -1.79 -59.88 -27.15
C HIS A 15 -3.11 -60.50 -27.61
N GLU A 16 -3.51 -60.23 -28.85
CA GLU A 16 -4.78 -60.68 -29.44
C GLU A 16 -5.01 -62.21 -29.39
N PHE A 17 -3.96 -63.02 -29.45
CA PHE A 17 -4.04 -64.49 -29.33
C PHE A 17 -4.02 -65.03 -27.89
N SER A 18 -3.99 -64.17 -26.86
CA SER A 18 -4.01 -64.59 -25.45
C SER A 18 -5.44 -64.87 -25.00
N ASP A 19 -5.62 -65.80 -24.05
CA ASP A 19 -6.92 -65.92 -23.39
C ASP A 19 -7.23 -64.63 -22.63
N SER A 20 -8.49 -64.19 -22.69
CA SER A 20 -9.02 -63.09 -21.88
C SER A 20 -8.84 -63.34 -20.37
N GLN A 21 -8.78 -64.61 -19.95
CA GLN A 21 -8.50 -65.00 -18.59
C GLN A 21 -6.99 -65.01 -18.31
N PHE A 22 -6.49 -63.98 -17.64
CA PHE A 22 -5.07 -63.83 -17.31
C PHE A 22 -4.71 -64.15 -15.84
N GLY A 23 -5.68 -64.44 -14.97
CA GLY A 23 -5.42 -64.72 -13.56
C GLY A 23 -6.54 -65.50 -12.84
N HIS A 24 -6.18 -66.18 -11.75
CA HIS A 24 -7.11 -66.87 -10.86
C HIS A 24 -6.91 -66.42 -9.41
N VAL A 25 -8.01 -66.18 -8.70
CA VAL A 25 -8.00 -65.85 -7.27
C VAL A 25 -8.76 -66.94 -6.52
N PHE A 26 -8.09 -67.54 -5.52
CA PHE A 26 -8.70 -68.53 -4.64
C PHE A 26 -8.74 -68.00 -3.21
N ALA A 27 -9.93 -68.05 -2.60
CA ALA A 27 -10.15 -67.69 -1.21
C ALA A 27 -10.68 -68.90 -0.44
N PHE A 28 -10.08 -69.15 0.73
CA PHE A 28 -10.50 -70.20 1.65
C PHE A 28 -11.13 -69.57 2.90
N GLY A 29 -12.12 -70.24 3.47
CA GLY A 29 -12.71 -69.92 4.76
C GLY A 29 -13.43 -71.13 5.33
N GLU A 30 -13.50 -71.24 6.65
CA GLU A 30 -14.13 -72.37 7.36
C GLU A 30 -15.64 -72.49 7.11
N SER A 31 -16.27 -71.39 6.70
CA SER A 31 -17.68 -71.32 6.33
C SER A 31 -17.84 -70.55 5.01
N ARG A 32 -18.98 -70.76 4.32
CA ARG A 32 -19.29 -70.06 3.07
C ARG A 32 -19.25 -68.54 3.23
N SER A 33 -19.81 -68.02 4.32
CA SER A 33 -19.78 -66.59 4.62
C SER A 33 -18.35 -66.06 4.83
N LEU A 34 -17.51 -66.81 5.55
CA LEU A 34 -16.11 -66.44 5.77
C LEU A 34 -15.28 -66.51 4.47
N ALA A 35 -15.50 -67.52 3.64
CA ALA A 35 -14.83 -67.64 2.34
C ALA A 35 -15.22 -66.51 1.38
N ILE A 36 -16.52 -66.14 1.35
CA ILE A 36 -17.01 -64.98 0.58
C ILE A 36 -16.39 -63.69 1.11
N ALA A 37 -16.35 -63.48 2.43
CA ALA A 37 -15.74 -62.31 3.03
C ALA A 37 -14.23 -62.20 2.68
N ASN A 38 -13.50 -63.32 2.75
CA ASN A 38 -12.09 -63.38 2.37
C ASN A 38 -11.87 -63.11 0.88
N MET A 39 -12.77 -63.59 0.01
CA MET A 39 -12.72 -63.30 -1.43
C MET A 39 -12.97 -61.82 -1.71
N VAL A 40 -14.00 -61.24 -1.09
CA VAL A 40 -14.33 -59.82 -1.25
C VAL A 40 -13.18 -58.94 -0.73
N LEU A 41 -12.57 -59.29 0.40
CA LEU A 41 -11.41 -58.57 0.93
C LEU A 41 -10.22 -58.66 -0.04
N GLY A 42 -9.93 -59.84 -0.58
CA GLY A 42 -8.86 -60.02 -1.56
C GLY A 42 -9.09 -59.25 -2.86
N LEU A 43 -10.29 -59.31 -3.42
CA LEU A 43 -10.62 -58.58 -4.63
C LEU A 43 -10.58 -57.06 -4.44
N LYS A 44 -10.87 -56.56 -3.23
CA LYS A 44 -10.73 -55.13 -2.90
C LYS A 44 -9.27 -54.70 -2.72
N GLU A 45 -8.39 -55.59 -2.28
CA GLU A 45 -6.95 -55.32 -2.15
C GLU A 45 -6.20 -55.45 -3.48
N ILE A 46 -6.70 -56.27 -4.41
CA ILE A 46 -6.12 -56.43 -5.74
C ILE A 46 -6.39 -55.18 -6.58
N GLN A 47 -5.32 -54.52 -7.00
CA GLN A 47 -5.38 -53.46 -8.02
C GLN A 47 -4.72 -53.94 -9.30
N ILE A 48 -5.52 -54.07 -10.36
CA ILE A 48 -5.05 -54.38 -11.72
C ILE A 48 -5.26 -53.14 -12.57
N ARG A 49 -4.16 -52.60 -13.12
CA ARG A 49 -4.14 -51.40 -13.96
C ARG A 49 -3.64 -51.78 -15.34
N GLY A 50 -4.24 -51.21 -16.38
CA GLY A 50 -3.91 -51.53 -17.77
C GLY A 50 -4.98 -51.07 -18.75
N GLU A 51 -4.64 -51.12 -20.04
CA GLU A 51 -5.54 -50.73 -21.13
C GLU A 51 -6.81 -51.59 -21.20
N ILE A 52 -6.71 -52.86 -20.79
CA ILE A 52 -7.82 -53.81 -20.80
C ILE A 52 -8.61 -53.71 -19.49
N ARG A 53 -9.94 -53.61 -19.61
CA ARG A 53 -10.86 -53.58 -18.47
C ARG A 53 -10.94 -54.94 -17.78
N THR A 54 -10.98 -54.93 -16.45
CA THR A 54 -11.15 -56.14 -15.63
C THR A 54 -12.58 -56.24 -15.09
N ASN A 55 -12.97 -57.45 -14.66
CA ASN A 55 -14.29 -57.75 -14.10
C ASN A 55 -14.33 -57.72 -12.56
N VAL A 56 -13.28 -57.20 -11.91
CA VAL A 56 -13.12 -57.24 -10.44
C VAL A 56 -14.27 -56.49 -9.75
N ASP A 57 -14.57 -55.25 -10.18
CA ASP A 57 -15.67 -54.43 -9.64
C ASP A 57 -17.02 -55.15 -9.66
N TYR A 58 -17.34 -55.77 -10.80
CA TYR A 58 -18.60 -56.51 -10.98
C TYR A 58 -18.63 -57.81 -10.18
N THR A 59 -17.47 -58.48 -10.04
CA THR A 59 -17.35 -59.69 -9.22
C THR A 59 -17.58 -59.38 -7.74
N VAL A 60 -17.08 -58.25 -7.24
CA VAL A 60 -17.33 -57.80 -5.86
C VAL A 60 -18.81 -57.53 -5.62
N ASP A 61 -19.51 -56.87 -6.55
CA ASP A 61 -20.95 -56.67 -6.46
C ASP A 61 -21.71 -58.01 -6.47
N LEU A 62 -21.33 -58.91 -7.37
CA LEU A 62 -21.92 -60.25 -7.48
C LEU A 62 -21.80 -61.05 -6.18
N LEU A 63 -20.65 -61.00 -5.51
CA LEU A 63 -20.42 -61.67 -4.21
C LEU A 63 -21.21 -61.02 -3.05
N ASN A 64 -21.56 -59.75 -3.16
CA ASN A 64 -22.35 -59.03 -2.16
C ASN A 64 -23.87 -59.16 -2.35
N ALA A 65 -24.32 -59.60 -3.52
CA ALA A 65 -25.70 -59.87 -3.83
C ALA A 65 -26.36 -60.81 -2.80
N THR A 66 -27.58 -60.49 -2.37
CA THR A 66 -28.32 -61.30 -1.39
C THR A 66 -28.59 -62.70 -1.93
N GLU A 67 -28.90 -62.83 -3.22
CA GLU A 67 -29.13 -64.12 -3.88
C GLU A 67 -27.87 -65.00 -3.84
N TYR A 68 -26.70 -64.41 -4.05
CA TYR A 68 -25.43 -65.12 -3.94
C TYR A 68 -25.16 -65.51 -2.48
N ARG A 69 -25.30 -64.60 -1.52
CA ARG A 69 -25.05 -64.88 -0.08
C ARG A 69 -25.99 -65.93 0.51
N GLU A 70 -27.23 -66.00 0.04
CA GLU A 70 -28.23 -66.99 0.48
C GLU A 70 -28.21 -68.29 -0.34
N ASN A 71 -27.31 -68.41 -1.33
CA ASN A 71 -27.19 -69.57 -2.22
C ASN A 71 -28.43 -69.83 -3.10
N LYS A 72 -29.15 -68.76 -3.46
CA LYS A 72 -30.34 -68.78 -4.31
C LYS A 72 -29.99 -68.41 -5.75
N ILE A 73 -29.04 -69.13 -6.34
CA ILE A 73 -28.54 -68.87 -7.70
C ILE A 73 -28.76 -70.08 -8.61
N HIS A 74 -29.00 -69.83 -9.89
CA HIS A 74 -29.09 -70.85 -10.95
C HIS A 74 -28.14 -70.50 -12.11
N THR A 75 -27.96 -71.40 -13.08
CA THR A 75 -26.99 -71.24 -14.17
C THR A 75 -27.22 -69.97 -15.01
N GLY A 76 -28.47 -69.62 -15.32
CA GLY A 76 -28.81 -68.36 -16.01
C GLY A 76 -28.92 -67.10 -15.14
N TRP A 77 -28.52 -67.13 -13.87
CA TRP A 77 -28.69 -65.98 -12.95
C TRP A 77 -27.82 -64.78 -13.35
N LEU A 78 -26.58 -65.04 -13.75
CA LEU A 78 -25.66 -64.02 -14.24
C LEU A 78 -26.19 -63.36 -15.53
N ASP A 79 -26.67 -64.16 -16.48
CA ASP A 79 -27.25 -63.67 -17.73
C ASP A 79 -28.48 -62.79 -17.47
N SER A 80 -29.31 -63.18 -16.49
CA SER A 80 -30.47 -62.40 -16.07
C SER A 80 -30.06 -61.04 -15.50
N ARG A 81 -29.01 -60.98 -14.67
CA ARG A 81 -28.46 -59.70 -14.15
C ARG A 81 -27.90 -58.82 -15.26
N ILE A 82 -27.21 -59.41 -16.24
CA ILE A 82 -26.66 -58.67 -17.40
C ILE A 82 -27.80 -58.12 -18.26
N ALA A 83 -28.84 -58.91 -18.52
CA ALA A 83 -30.03 -58.47 -19.24
C ALA A 83 -30.78 -57.33 -18.51
N MET A 84 -30.82 -57.38 -17.18
CA MET A 84 -31.35 -56.31 -16.33
C MET A 84 -30.43 -55.08 -16.23
N ARG A 85 -29.24 -55.10 -16.86
CA ARG A 85 -28.24 -54.03 -16.85
C ARG A 85 -27.82 -53.62 -15.43
N VAL A 86 -27.72 -54.59 -14.51
CA VAL A 86 -27.19 -54.35 -13.16
C VAL A 86 -25.74 -53.89 -13.30
N ARG A 87 -25.40 -52.72 -12.72
CA ARG A 87 -24.05 -52.13 -12.79
C ARG A 87 -23.34 -52.31 -11.46
N ALA A 88 -22.02 -52.41 -11.51
CA ALA A 88 -21.20 -52.33 -10.31
C ALA A 88 -21.38 -50.99 -9.59
N GLU A 89 -21.23 -51.01 -8.26
CA GLU A 89 -21.39 -49.84 -7.41
C GLU A 89 -20.39 -48.74 -7.78
N ARG A 90 -20.90 -47.55 -8.12
CA ARG A 90 -20.07 -46.38 -8.50
C ARG A 90 -19.68 -45.55 -7.27
N PRO A 91 -18.67 -44.66 -7.40
CA PRO A 91 -18.47 -43.63 -6.40
C PRO A 91 -19.71 -42.70 -6.32
N PRO A 92 -20.01 -42.12 -5.14
CA PRO A 92 -20.95 -41.01 -5.03
C PRO A 92 -20.66 -39.91 -6.05
N TRP A 93 -21.71 -39.35 -6.64
CA TRP A 93 -21.59 -38.38 -7.74
C TRP A 93 -20.65 -37.21 -7.40
N TYR A 94 -20.73 -36.67 -6.18
CA TYR A 94 -19.90 -35.54 -5.76
C TYR A 94 -18.42 -35.92 -5.65
N LEU A 95 -18.09 -37.15 -5.23
CA LEU A 95 -16.71 -37.64 -5.24
C LEU A 95 -16.17 -37.80 -6.66
N SER A 96 -16.99 -38.30 -7.58
CA SER A 96 -16.63 -38.39 -9.00
C SER A 96 -16.40 -37.02 -9.63
N VAL A 97 -17.26 -36.06 -9.34
CA VAL A 97 -17.17 -34.68 -9.84
C VAL A 97 -15.94 -33.97 -9.28
N VAL A 98 -15.71 -34.05 -7.97
CA VAL A 98 -14.57 -33.41 -7.31
C VAL A 98 -13.26 -34.07 -7.72
N GLY A 99 -13.20 -35.40 -7.74
CA GLY A 99 -12.02 -36.13 -8.21
C GLY A 99 -11.69 -35.85 -9.68
N GLY A 100 -12.70 -35.74 -10.55
CA GLY A 100 -12.49 -35.36 -11.95
C GLY A 100 -12.07 -33.91 -12.13
N ALA A 101 -12.65 -32.98 -11.38
CA ALA A 101 -12.28 -31.57 -11.44
C ALA A 101 -10.83 -31.36 -11.00
N LEU A 102 -10.42 -32.03 -9.93
CA LEU A 102 -9.06 -31.97 -9.42
C LEU A 102 -8.04 -32.62 -10.36
N TYR A 103 -8.36 -33.76 -10.95
CA TYR A 103 -7.50 -34.40 -11.95
C TYR A 103 -7.29 -33.48 -13.16
N GLU A 104 -8.38 -32.96 -13.74
CA GLU A 104 -8.31 -32.05 -14.90
C GLU A 104 -7.57 -30.75 -14.56
N ALA A 105 -7.87 -30.14 -13.41
CA ALA A 105 -7.19 -28.90 -12.97
C ALA A 105 -5.69 -29.13 -12.72
N SER A 106 -5.31 -30.22 -12.05
CA SER A 106 -3.92 -30.56 -11.78
C SER A 106 -3.16 -30.90 -13.06
N SER A 107 -3.78 -31.67 -13.96
CA SER A 107 -3.19 -32.06 -15.25
C SER A 107 -2.96 -30.82 -16.12
N ARG A 108 -3.97 -29.96 -16.25
CA ARG A 108 -3.88 -28.72 -17.01
C ARG A 108 -2.85 -27.76 -16.42
N SER A 109 -2.81 -27.59 -15.10
CA SER A 109 -1.79 -26.76 -14.45
C SER A 109 -0.37 -27.27 -14.73
N SER A 110 -0.17 -28.59 -14.71
CA SER A 110 1.14 -29.20 -14.96
C SER A 110 1.58 -29.04 -16.42
N SER A 111 0.64 -29.20 -17.36
CA SER A 111 0.87 -28.93 -18.79
C SER A 111 1.27 -27.48 -19.02
N VAL A 112 0.52 -26.54 -18.44
CA VAL A 112 0.80 -25.10 -18.60
C VAL A 112 2.18 -24.72 -18.06
N ILE A 113 2.57 -25.25 -16.89
CA ILE A 113 3.91 -25.01 -16.33
C ILE A 113 4.99 -25.59 -17.26
N THR A 114 4.76 -26.80 -17.79
CA THR A 114 5.69 -27.47 -18.72
C THR A 114 5.83 -26.68 -20.02
N ASP A 115 4.74 -26.15 -20.57
CA ASP A 115 4.76 -25.28 -21.74
C ASP A 115 5.50 -23.97 -21.46
N TYR A 116 5.26 -23.36 -20.28
CA TYR A 116 5.95 -22.15 -19.84
C TYR A 116 7.47 -22.36 -19.75
N VAL A 117 7.89 -23.44 -19.10
CA VAL A 117 9.31 -23.85 -19.03
C VAL A 117 9.84 -24.16 -20.44
N GLY A 118 9.02 -24.75 -21.30
CA GLY A 118 9.32 -24.99 -22.71
C GLY A 118 9.65 -23.71 -23.49
N TYR A 119 8.89 -22.62 -23.28
CA TYR A 119 9.19 -21.32 -23.86
C TYR A 119 10.51 -20.74 -23.31
N LEU A 120 10.70 -20.76 -21.99
CA LEU A 120 11.91 -20.25 -21.35
C LEU A 120 13.16 -21.00 -21.81
N SER A 121 13.11 -22.33 -21.91
CA SER A 121 14.25 -23.13 -22.37
C SER A 121 14.69 -22.76 -23.80
N LYS A 122 13.75 -22.32 -24.64
CA LYS A 122 13.98 -21.86 -26.02
C LYS A 122 14.37 -20.37 -26.11
N GLY A 123 14.46 -19.66 -25.00
CA GLY A 123 14.70 -18.21 -24.97
C GLY A 123 13.51 -17.37 -25.46
N GLN A 124 12.30 -17.93 -25.39
CA GLN A 124 11.06 -17.25 -25.78
C GLN A 124 10.35 -16.70 -24.54
N ILE A 125 9.76 -15.50 -24.67
CA ILE A 125 8.97 -14.90 -23.61
C ILE A 125 7.55 -15.49 -23.66
N PRO A 126 7.06 -16.07 -22.56
CA PRO A 126 5.74 -16.69 -22.52
C PRO A 126 4.60 -15.66 -22.65
N PRO A 127 3.40 -16.08 -23.13
CA PRO A 127 2.24 -15.21 -23.22
C PRO A 127 1.76 -14.68 -21.85
N LYS A 128 1.34 -13.40 -21.80
CA LYS A 128 0.90 -12.72 -20.56
C LYS A 128 -0.39 -13.26 -19.92
N HIS A 129 -1.22 -13.99 -20.67
CA HIS A 129 -2.58 -14.39 -20.26
C HIS A 129 -2.66 -15.81 -19.69
N ILE A 130 -1.53 -16.45 -19.42
CA ILE A 130 -1.49 -17.76 -18.79
C ILE A 130 -1.80 -17.60 -17.30
N SER A 131 -3.02 -17.93 -16.88
CA SER A 131 -3.42 -17.99 -15.46
C SER A 131 -3.28 -19.42 -14.92
N LEU A 132 -2.61 -19.56 -13.78
CA LEU A 132 -2.47 -20.81 -13.04
C LEU A 132 -3.37 -20.90 -11.80
N VAL A 133 -4.10 -19.81 -11.48
CA VAL A 133 -4.95 -19.74 -10.27
C VAL A 133 -6.37 -20.20 -10.57
N ASN A 134 -6.97 -19.65 -11.64
CA ASN A 134 -8.39 -19.81 -11.94
C ASN A 134 -8.56 -20.66 -13.19
N LEU A 135 -9.25 -21.79 -13.06
CA LEU A 135 -9.51 -22.72 -14.15
C LEU A 135 -10.98 -23.15 -14.09
N THR A 136 -11.69 -23.00 -15.20
CA THR A 136 -13.04 -23.55 -15.35
C THR A 136 -12.94 -24.95 -15.94
N VAL A 137 -13.48 -25.94 -15.23
CA VAL A 137 -13.50 -27.35 -15.65
C VAL A 137 -14.94 -27.74 -15.96
N THR A 138 -15.15 -28.30 -17.15
CA THR A 138 -16.44 -28.87 -17.58
C THR A 138 -16.33 -30.39 -17.65
N LEU A 139 -17.14 -31.09 -16.87
CA LEU A 139 -17.18 -32.55 -16.81
C LEU A 139 -18.53 -33.06 -17.28
N ASN A 140 -18.55 -34.16 -18.02
CA ASN A 140 -19.78 -34.87 -18.34
C ASN A 140 -19.75 -36.27 -17.70
N ILE A 141 -20.66 -36.50 -16.76
CA ILE A 141 -20.76 -37.75 -16.00
C ILE A 141 -22.23 -38.19 -16.04
N GLU A 142 -22.46 -39.39 -16.58
CA GLU A 142 -23.80 -40.00 -16.66
C GLU A 142 -24.86 -39.15 -17.38
N GLY A 143 -24.45 -38.37 -18.39
CA GLY A 143 -25.38 -37.49 -19.13
C GLY A 143 -25.73 -36.21 -18.39
N SER A 144 -25.07 -35.92 -17.27
CA SER A 144 -25.12 -34.62 -16.58
C SER A 144 -23.82 -33.84 -16.81
N LYS A 145 -23.94 -32.56 -17.18
CA LYS A 145 -22.83 -31.63 -17.42
C LYS A 145 -22.60 -30.76 -16.19
N TYR A 146 -21.43 -30.91 -15.57
CA TYR A 146 -20.98 -30.15 -14.42
C TYR A 146 -20.01 -29.07 -14.87
N THR A 147 -20.27 -27.81 -14.51
CA THR A 147 -19.36 -26.69 -14.77
C THR A 147 -18.85 -26.19 -13.43
N ILE A 148 -17.54 -26.30 -13.22
CA ILE A 148 -16.92 -26.09 -11.91
C ILE A 148 -15.83 -25.05 -12.10
N GLU A 149 -15.90 -23.99 -11.29
CA GLU A 149 -14.82 -23.02 -11.18
C GLU A 149 -13.84 -23.53 -10.13
N THR A 150 -12.60 -23.75 -10.54
CA THR A 150 -11.53 -24.23 -9.66
C THR A 150 -10.57 -23.08 -9.42
N VAL A 151 -10.32 -22.80 -8.15
CA VAL A 151 -9.44 -21.73 -7.68
C VAL A 151 -8.34 -22.36 -6.83
N ARG A 152 -7.08 -22.06 -7.16
CA ARG A 152 -5.93 -22.64 -6.46
C ARG A 152 -5.57 -21.78 -5.24
N GLY A 153 -5.70 -22.35 -4.05
CA GLY A 153 -5.30 -21.74 -2.77
C GLY A 153 -3.86 -22.07 -2.38
N GLY A 154 -3.20 -23.00 -3.07
CA GLY A 154 -1.78 -23.28 -2.87
C GLY A 154 -1.32 -24.38 -3.82
N PRO A 155 -0.06 -24.84 -3.71
CA PRO A 155 0.46 -25.88 -4.62
C PRO A 155 -0.39 -27.15 -4.65
N ARG A 156 -1.04 -27.50 -3.53
CA ARG A 156 -1.85 -28.71 -3.34
C ARG A 156 -3.30 -28.44 -2.95
N SER A 157 -3.66 -27.18 -2.72
CA SER A 157 -4.97 -26.80 -2.18
C SER A 157 -5.83 -26.15 -3.26
N TYR A 158 -7.07 -26.62 -3.37
CA TYR A 158 -8.03 -26.20 -4.38
C TYR A 158 -9.38 -25.90 -3.74
N LYS A 159 -9.97 -24.77 -4.12
CA LYS A 159 -11.37 -24.42 -3.85
C LYS A 159 -12.18 -24.69 -5.11
N LEU A 160 -13.26 -25.44 -4.98
CA LEU A 160 -14.16 -25.79 -6.08
C LEU A 160 -15.48 -25.07 -5.85
N ARG A 161 -15.92 -24.28 -6.84
CA ARG A 161 -17.18 -23.54 -6.83
C ARG A 161 -18.11 -24.07 -7.90
N MET A 162 -19.35 -24.34 -7.53
CA MET A 162 -20.40 -24.79 -8.46
C MET A 162 -21.76 -24.29 -7.95
N ASN A 163 -22.53 -23.63 -8.82
CA ASN A 163 -23.91 -23.21 -8.54
C ASN A 163 -24.10 -22.50 -7.18
N GLY A 164 -23.16 -21.62 -6.80
CA GLY A 164 -23.20 -20.87 -5.53
C GLY A 164 -22.75 -21.64 -4.28
N SER A 165 -22.31 -22.90 -4.42
CA SER A 165 -21.65 -23.66 -3.36
C SER A 165 -20.13 -23.69 -3.54
N GLU A 166 -19.41 -23.75 -2.41
CA GLU A 166 -17.95 -23.80 -2.36
C GLU A 166 -17.51 -24.95 -1.45
N ILE A 167 -16.47 -25.68 -1.86
CA ILE A 167 -15.81 -26.71 -1.05
C ILE A 167 -14.29 -26.58 -1.17
N GLU A 168 -13.58 -26.93 -0.10
CA GLU A 168 -12.12 -26.92 -0.05
C GLU A 168 -11.57 -28.34 -0.08
N THR A 169 -10.50 -28.55 -0.84
CA THR A 169 -9.90 -29.86 -1.06
C THR A 169 -8.39 -29.78 -1.19
N GLU A 170 -7.71 -30.86 -0.86
CA GLU A 170 -6.27 -30.99 -1.05
C GLU A 170 -5.94 -32.22 -1.90
N ILE A 171 -4.88 -32.13 -2.71
CA ILE A 171 -4.38 -33.25 -3.51
C ILE A 171 -2.89 -33.49 -3.26
N HIS A 172 -2.51 -34.76 -3.25
CA HIS A 172 -1.13 -35.20 -3.15
C HIS A 172 -0.81 -36.21 -4.26
N SER A 173 0.18 -35.91 -5.10
CA SER A 173 0.64 -36.87 -6.11
C SER A 173 1.37 -38.04 -5.44
N LEU A 174 0.95 -39.26 -5.77
CA LEU A 174 1.57 -40.50 -5.35
C LEU A 174 2.70 -40.90 -6.31
N ARG A 175 3.65 -41.70 -5.83
CA ARG A 175 4.82 -42.14 -6.63
C ARG A 175 4.46 -43.07 -7.80
N ASP A 176 3.29 -43.69 -7.73
CA ASP A 176 2.78 -44.64 -8.72
C ASP A 176 1.86 -43.98 -9.77
N GLY A 177 1.88 -42.65 -9.85
CA GLY A 177 1.06 -41.87 -10.78
C GLY A 177 -0.37 -41.59 -10.33
N GLY A 178 -0.78 -42.08 -9.15
CA GLY A 178 -2.08 -41.75 -8.56
C GLY A 178 -2.12 -40.37 -7.91
N LEU A 179 -3.33 -39.91 -7.58
CA LEU A 179 -3.58 -38.72 -6.77
C LEU A 179 -4.30 -39.13 -5.49
N LEU A 180 -3.85 -38.62 -4.35
CA LEU A 180 -4.53 -38.75 -3.06
C LEU A 180 -5.30 -37.45 -2.79
N MET A 181 -6.62 -37.52 -2.89
CA MET A 181 -7.55 -36.44 -2.60
C MET A 181 -7.96 -36.47 -1.12
N GLN A 182 -7.92 -35.32 -0.47
CA GLN A 182 -8.41 -35.13 0.89
C GLN A 182 -9.66 -34.24 0.85
N LEU A 183 -10.78 -34.76 1.36
CA LEU A 183 -12.10 -34.13 1.32
C LEU A 183 -12.88 -34.51 2.58
N ASP A 184 -13.45 -33.52 3.28
CA ASP A 184 -14.26 -33.74 4.49
C ASP A 184 -13.54 -34.60 5.56
N GLY A 185 -12.25 -34.33 5.78
CA GLY A 185 -11.40 -35.12 6.69
C GLY A 185 -11.03 -36.52 6.22
N ASN A 186 -11.53 -36.98 5.06
CA ASN A 186 -11.30 -38.32 4.53
C ASN A 186 -10.31 -38.31 3.36
N SER A 187 -9.55 -39.40 3.23
CA SER A 187 -8.59 -39.62 2.16
C SER A 187 -9.14 -40.56 1.09
N HIS A 188 -9.01 -40.17 -0.17
CA HIS A 188 -9.49 -40.90 -1.33
C HIS A 188 -8.38 -41.03 -2.37
N VAL A 189 -8.10 -42.24 -2.83
CA VAL A 189 -7.10 -42.47 -3.88
C VAL A 189 -7.79 -42.46 -5.25
N ILE A 190 -7.22 -41.70 -6.18
CA ILE A 190 -7.72 -41.47 -7.54
C ILE A 190 -6.64 -41.91 -8.53
N TYR A 191 -7.00 -42.77 -9.47
CA TYR A 191 -6.22 -43.04 -10.67
C TYR A 191 -7.01 -42.61 -11.90
N ALA A 192 -6.31 -42.17 -12.93
CA ALA A 192 -6.91 -41.74 -14.17
C ALA A 192 -6.22 -42.40 -15.36
N GLU A 193 -7.01 -42.90 -16.31
CA GLU A 193 -6.56 -43.49 -17.56
C GLU A 193 -7.35 -42.86 -18.70
N THR A 194 -6.65 -42.33 -19.71
CA THR A 194 -7.28 -41.64 -20.85
C THR A 194 -7.66 -42.67 -21.92
N GLU A 195 -8.95 -42.74 -22.28
CA GLU A 195 -9.49 -43.60 -23.33
C GLU A 195 -10.11 -42.76 -24.47
N ALA A 196 -10.41 -43.37 -25.62
CA ALA A 196 -11.04 -42.67 -26.76
C ALA A 196 -12.40 -42.05 -26.40
N ALA A 197 -13.18 -42.73 -25.55
CA ALA A 197 -14.49 -42.27 -25.10
C ALA A 197 -14.44 -41.16 -24.03
N GLY A 198 -13.25 -40.88 -23.47
CA GLY A 198 -13.04 -39.93 -22.37
C GLY A 198 -12.06 -40.44 -21.32
N THR A 199 -12.01 -39.77 -20.17
CA THR A 199 -11.06 -40.10 -19.10
C THR A 199 -11.72 -41.03 -18.08
N ARG A 200 -11.19 -42.23 -17.88
CA ARG A 200 -11.66 -43.17 -16.85
C ARG A 200 -10.95 -42.89 -15.53
N LEU A 201 -11.73 -42.64 -14.49
CA LEU A 201 -11.29 -42.46 -13.11
C LEU A 201 -11.55 -43.72 -12.28
N LEU A 202 -10.61 -44.07 -11.42
CA LEU A 202 -10.74 -45.09 -10.39
C LEU A 202 -10.61 -44.42 -9.02
N ILE A 203 -11.72 -44.28 -8.29
CA ILE A 203 -11.77 -43.63 -6.97
C ILE A 203 -12.02 -44.70 -5.92
N ASN A 204 -11.07 -44.93 -5.00
CA ASN A 204 -11.12 -45.99 -3.99
C ASN A 204 -11.49 -47.38 -4.56
N GLY A 205 -10.98 -47.69 -5.74
CA GLY A 205 -11.25 -48.96 -6.44
C GLY A 205 -12.61 -49.02 -7.16
N ARG A 206 -13.34 -47.92 -7.28
CA ARG A 206 -14.60 -47.85 -8.05
C ARG A 206 -14.42 -47.02 -9.31
N THR A 207 -14.96 -47.50 -10.43
CA THR A 207 -14.80 -46.86 -11.74
C THR A 207 -15.84 -45.77 -12.03
N CYS A 208 -15.39 -44.66 -12.62
CA CYS A 208 -16.21 -43.57 -13.14
C CYS A 208 -15.65 -43.09 -14.49
N LEU A 209 -16.50 -42.76 -15.47
CA LEU A 209 -16.05 -42.29 -16.79
C LEU A 209 -16.43 -40.82 -16.98
N LEU A 210 -15.43 -39.98 -17.21
CA LEU A 210 -15.59 -38.59 -17.65
C LEU A 210 -15.73 -38.61 -19.18
N GLN A 211 -16.96 -38.49 -19.66
CA GLN A 211 -17.25 -38.57 -21.09
C GLN A 211 -16.86 -37.27 -21.79
N LYS A 212 -16.31 -37.35 -23.00
CA LYS A 212 -16.19 -36.18 -23.86
C LYS A 212 -17.56 -35.87 -24.47
N GLU A 213 -17.95 -34.60 -24.49
CA GLU A 213 -19.14 -34.16 -25.22
C GLU A 213 -18.87 -34.37 -26.71
N HIS A 214 -19.74 -35.14 -27.36
CA HIS A 214 -19.64 -35.43 -28.79
C HIS A 214 -21.00 -35.13 -29.41
N ASP A 215 -21.09 -33.97 -30.06
CA ASP A 215 -22.25 -33.53 -30.82
C ASP A 215 -21.85 -33.41 -32.30
N PRO A 216 -21.89 -34.51 -33.07
CA PRO A 216 -21.51 -34.51 -34.48
C PRO A 216 -22.43 -33.66 -35.37
N SER A 217 -23.56 -33.15 -34.82
CA SER A 217 -24.45 -32.22 -35.54
C SER A 217 -23.87 -30.81 -35.68
N LYS A 218 -22.79 -30.49 -34.95
CA LYS A 218 -22.12 -29.19 -34.99
C LYS A 218 -20.69 -29.35 -35.45
N LEU A 219 -20.37 -28.79 -36.61
CA LEU A 219 -19.02 -28.78 -37.16
C LEU A 219 -18.31 -27.53 -36.66
N LEU A 220 -17.38 -27.72 -35.72
CA LEU A 220 -16.66 -26.63 -35.06
C LEU A 220 -15.23 -26.53 -35.61
N ALA A 221 -14.66 -25.33 -35.59
CA ALA A 221 -13.25 -25.12 -35.92
C ALA A 221 -12.35 -25.57 -34.75
N ASP A 222 -11.46 -26.54 -34.95
CA ASP A 222 -10.54 -26.99 -33.90
C ASP A 222 -9.41 -25.99 -33.62
N THR A 223 -9.01 -25.24 -34.66
CA THR A 223 -7.92 -24.27 -34.59
C THR A 223 -8.31 -22.94 -35.23
N PRO A 224 -7.72 -21.80 -34.79
CA PRO A 224 -7.93 -20.52 -35.45
C PRO A 224 -7.39 -20.59 -36.88
N CYS A 225 -8.27 -20.38 -37.85
CA CYS A 225 -7.96 -20.57 -39.27
C CYS A 225 -8.86 -19.70 -40.13
N LYS A 226 -8.56 -19.61 -41.43
CA LYS A 226 -9.43 -18.92 -42.38
C LYS A 226 -10.16 -19.97 -43.21
N LEU A 227 -11.49 -19.91 -43.25
CA LEU A 227 -12.28 -20.75 -44.16
C LEU A 227 -12.04 -20.25 -45.59
N LEU A 228 -11.47 -21.09 -46.46
CA LEU A 228 -11.23 -20.72 -47.84
C LEU A 228 -12.48 -20.94 -48.68
N ARG A 229 -13.01 -22.16 -48.62
CA ARG A 229 -14.18 -22.60 -49.40
C ARG A 229 -14.79 -23.88 -48.84
N PHE A 230 -16.04 -24.13 -49.18
CA PHE A 230 -16.67 -25.43 -49.02
C PHE A 230 -16.37 -26.32 -50.24
N LEU A 231 -16.21 -27.62 -49.99
CA LEU A 231 -15.92 -28.64 -51.01
C LEU A 231 -17.20 -29.39 -51.44
N VAL A 232 -18.30 -29.16 -50.72
CA VAL A 232 -19.63 -29.73 -50.95
C VAL A 232 -20.66 -28.60 -51.13
N ALA A 233 -21.85 -28.93 -51.64
CA ALA A 233 -22.93 -27.96 -51.78
C ALA A 233 -23.75 -27.87 -50.49
N ASP A 234 -24.29 -26.68 -50.21
CA ASP A 234 -25.18 -26.46 -49.07
C ASP A 234 -26.47 -27.29 -49.24
N GLY A 235 -26.93 -27.94 -48.17
CA GLY A 235 -28.09 -28.82 -48.19
C GLY A 235 -27.88 -30.18 -48.89
N SER A 236 -26.64 -30.56 -49.22
CA SER A 236 -26.35 -31.88 -49.77
C SER A 236 -26.16 -32.95 -48.68
N HIS A 237 -26.53 -34.19 -48.99
CA HIS A 237 -26.21 -35.34 -48.15
C HIS A 237 -24.78 -35.80 -48.40
N VAL A 238 -24.02 -36.00 -47.33
CA VAL A 238 -22.59 -36.30 -47.38
C VAL A 238 -22.25 -37.39 -46.36
N ASP A 239 -21.42 -38.34 -46.77
CA ASP A 239 -20.98 -39.44 -45.90
C ASP A 239 -19.88 -39.03 -44.91
N ALA A 240 -19.78 -39.75 -43.79
CA ALA A 240 -18.70 -39.62 -42.82
C ALA A 240 -17.30 -39.73 -43.49
N ASP A 241 -16.31 -39.07 -42.92
CA ASP A 241 -14.93 -38.94 -43.40
C ASP A 241 -14.77 -38.25 -44.77
N THR A 242 -15.84 -37.71 -45.35
CA THR A 242 -15.76 -36.92 -46.58
C THR A 242 -15.26 -35.50 -46.29
N PRO A 243 -14.32 -34.95 -47.07
CA PRO A 243 -13.88 -33.57 -46.93
C PRO A 243 -14.98 -32.58 -47.33
N TYR A 244 -15.43 -31.73 -46.40
CA TYR A 244 -16.53 -30.79 -46.62
C TYR A 244 -16.10 -29.33 -46.77
N ALA A 245 -14.94 -28.95 -46.21
CA ALA A 245 -14.41 -27.60 -46.28
C ALA A 245 -12.88 -27.60 -46.38
N GLU A 246 -12.32 -26.54 -46.94
CA GLU A 246 -10.87 -26.29 -46.96
C GLU A 246 -10.55 -25.04 -46.14
N VAL A 247 -9.61 -25.16 -45.22
CA VAL A 247 -9.18 -24.06 -44.35
C VAL A 247 -7.70 -23.76 -44.52
N GLU A 248 -7.34 -22.49 -44.33
CA GLU A 248 -5.96 -22.03 -44.30
C GLU A 248 -5.50 -21.91 -42.84
N VAL A 249 -4.54 -22.74 -42.46
CA VAL A 249 -3.83 -22.70 -41.17
C VAL A 249 -2.35 -22.52 -41.46
N MET A 250 -1.72 -21.47 -40.92
CA MET A 250 -0.28 -21.22 -41.13
C MET A 250 0.12 -21.21 -42.63
N LYS A 251 -0.72 -20.63 -43.50
CA LYS A 251 -0.58 -20.60 -44.97
C LYS A 251 -0.65 -21.96 -45.67
N MET A 252 -1.00 -23.01 -44.93
CA MET A 252 -1.24 -24.35 -45.47
C MET A 252 -2.74 -24.56 -45.63
N CYS A 253 -3.14 -25.11 -46.78
CA CYS A 253 -4.51 -25.53 -47.02
C CYS A 253 -4.69 -26.95 -46.46
N MET A 254 -5.71 -27.14 -45.62
CA MET A 254 -6.07 -28.45 -45.07
C MET A 254 -7.57 -28.70 -45.24
N PRO A 255 -7.96 -29.92 -45.66
CA PRO A 255 -9.36 -30.30 -45.71
C PRO A 255 -9.89 -30.64 -44.32
N LEU A 256 -11.11 -30.20 -44.01
CA LEU A 256 -11.88 -30.63 -42.85
C LEU A 256 -12.78 -31.79 -43.25
N LEU A 257 -12.73 -32.87 -42.47
CA LEU A 257 -13.50 -34.10 -42.69
C LEU A 257 -14.77 -34.10 -41.85
N LEU A 258 -15.84 -34.72 -42.36
CA LEU A 258 -17.10 -34.90 -41.65
C LEU A 258 -17.00 -36.01 -40.59
N PRO A 259 -17.44 -35.78 -39.34
CA PRO A 259 -17.40 -36.79 -38.28
C PRO A 259 -18.52 -37.85 -38.38
N ALA A 260 -19.59 -37.57 -39.14
CA ALA A 260 -20.75 -38.46 -39.32
C ALA A 260 -21.46 -38.17 -40.65
N SER A 261 -22.29 -39.11 -41.12
CA SER A 261 -23.11 -38.93 -42.33
C SER A 261 -24.38 -38.11 -42.04
N GLY A 262 -24.77 -37.27 -42.99
CA GLY A 262 -26.00 -36.47 -42.88
C GLY A 262 -26.09 -35.35 -43.92
N VAL A 263 -27.08 -34.46 -43.76
CA VAL A 263 -27.28 -33.29 -44.61
C VAL A 263 -26.62 -32.06 -44.00
N ILE A 264 -25.67 -31.46 -44.73
CA ILE A 264 -24.88 -30.32 -44.23
C ILE A 264 -25.57 -28.97 -44.52
N HIS A 265 -25.52 -28.05 -43.55
CA HIS A 265 -26.01 -26.67 -43.67
C HIS A 265 -24.93 -25.68 -43.25
N PHE A 266 -24.52 -24.80 -44.16
CA PHE A 266 -23.46 -23.84 -43.90
C PHE A 266 -23.94 -22.70 -43.00
N VAL A 267 -23.15 -22.37 -41.97
CA VAL A 267 -23.43 -21.25 -41.07
C VAL A 267 -22.47 -20.10 -41.33
N MET A 268 -21.21 -20.41 -41.61
CA MET A 268 -20.18 -19.42 -41.84
C MET A 268 -19.93 -19.20 -43.35
N PRO A 269 -19.81 -17.95 -43.83
CA PRO A 269 -19.47 -17.66 -45.22
C PRO A 269 -17.99 -17.94 -45.53
N GLU A 270 -17.72 -18.29 -46.79
CA GLU A 270 -16.38 -18.48 -47.32
C GLU A 270 -15.51 -17.21 -47.20
N GLY A 271 -14.22 -17.38 -46.95
CA GLY A 271 -13.25 -16.29 -46.78
C GLY A 271 -13.16 -15.72 -45.36
N GLN A 272 -14.04 -16.13 -44.44
CA GLN A 272 -14.06 -15.61 -43.06
C GLN A 272 -12.94 -16.21 -42.19
N ALA A 273 -12.36 -15.38 -41.33
CA ALA A 273 -11.45 -15.85 -40.28
C ALA A 273 -12.25 -16.40 -39.09
N MET A 274 -11.82 -17.57 -38.60
CA MET A 274 -12.45 -18.36 -37.55
C MET A 274 -11.54 -18.46 -36.34
N LYS A 275 -12.12 -18.47 -35.16
CA LYS A 275 -11.46 -18.82 -33.90
C LYS A 275 -11.75 -20.29 -33.57
N ALA A 276 -10.95 -20.86 -32.68
CA ALA A 276 -11.23 -22.20 -32.16
C ALA A 276 -12.63 -22.23 -31.50
N ASN A 277 -13.37 -23.30 -31.74
CA ASN A 277 -14.77 -23.54 -31.38
C ASN A 277 -15.84 -22.69 -32.10
N ASP A 278 -15.50 -21.92 -33.15
CA ASP A 278 -16.52 -21.28 -33.97
C ASP A 278 -17.31 -22.32 -34.78
N LEU A 279 -18.62 -22.10 -34.93
CA LEU A 279 -19.51 -22.98 -35.70
C LEU A 279 -19.38 -22.72 -37.20
N ILE A 280 -18.84 -23.71 -37.93
CA ILE A 280 -18.63 -23.66 -39.38
C ILE A 280 -19.93 -24.01 -40.11
N ALA A 281 -20.51 -25.15 -39.74
CA ALA A 281 -21.70 -25.71 -40.36
C ALA A 281 -22.46 -26.61 -39.37
N ARG A 282 -23.73 -26.87 -39.67
CA ARG A 282 -24.59 -27.83 -38.96
C ARG A 282 -24.78 -29.07 -39.83
N LEU A 283 -25.01 -30.21 -39.19
CA LEU A 283 -25.24 -31.48 -39.86
C LEU A 283 -26.52 -32.10 -39.32
N ASP A 284 -27.50 -32.29 -40.19
CA ASP A 284 -28.71 -33.07 -39.91
C ASP A 284 -28.37 -34.55 -40.08
N LEU A 285 -28.15 -35.23 -38.96
CA LEU A 285 -27.62 -36.59 -38.92
C LEU A 285 -28.65 -37.63 -39.38
N ASP A 286 -28.19 -38.62 -40.14
CA ASP A 286 -29.02 -39.77 -40.53
C ASP A 286 -29.43 -40.62 -39.30
N ASP A 287 -28.54 -40.70 -38.30
CA ASP A 287 -28.82 -41.31 -37.00
C ASP A 287 -28.79 -40.25 -35.89
N PRO A 288 -29.94 -39.69 -35.50
CA PRO A 288 -30.05 -38.73 -34.40
C PRO A 288 -29.58 -39.29 -33.04
N SER A 289 -29.52 -40.62 -32.87
CA SER A 289 -29.09 -41.26 -31.63
C SER A 289 -27.57 -41.19 -31.39
N SER A 290 -26.80 -40.79 -32.40
CA SER A 290 -25.36 -40.51 -32.31
C SER A 290 -25.04 -39.26 -31.48
N VAL A 291 -26.00 -38.33 -31.33
CA VAL A 291 -25.85 -37.12 -30.52
C VAL A 291 -25.99 -37.45 -29.04
N ARG A 292 -24.89 -37.30 -28.29
CA ARG A 292 -24.89 -37.47 -26.83
C ARG A 292 -24.82 -36.11 -26.14
N ARG A 293 -25.98 -35.50 -25.92
CA ARG A 293 -26.11 -34.25 -25.15
C ARG A 293 -26.26 -34.56 -23.67
N ALA A 294 -25.46 -33.88 -22.86
CA ALA A 294 -25.59 -33.92 -21.42
C ALA A 294 -26.39 -32.71 -20.93
N GLU A 295 -27.32 -32.94 -20.00
CA GLU A 295 -28.12 -31.89 -19.38
C GLU A 295 -27.29 -31.15 -18.30
N PRO A 296 -27.37 -29.82 -18.21
CA PRO A 296 -26.64 -29.07 -17.19
C PRO A 296 -27.10 -29.46 -15.79
N PHE A 297 -26.15 -29.71 -14.90
CA PHE A 297 -26.44 -30.00 -13.50
C PHE A 297 -26.83 -28.72 -12.75
N HIS A 298 -28.02 -28.72 -12.14
CA HIS A 298 -28.57 -27.57 -11.41
C HIS A 298 -28.42 -27.65 -9.88
N GLY A 299 -27.94 -28.76 -9.33
CA GLY A 299 -27.74 -28.91 -7.89
C GLY A 299 -26.47 -28.22 -7.37
N SER A 300 -26.27 -28.25 -6.05
CA SER A 300 -25.07 -27.72 -5.39
C SER A 300 -24.25 -28.83 -4.74
N PHE A 301 -23.00 -28.56 -4.36
CA PHE A 301 -22.23 -29.48 -3.53
C PHE A 301 -22.92 -29.72 -2.18
N PRO A 302 -22.77 -30.93 -1.59
CA PRO A 302 -23.16 -31.17 -0.21
C PRO A 302 -22.33 -30.29 0.73
N LYS A 303 -22.86 -30.00 1.93
CA LYS A 303 -22.09 -29.30 2.97
C LYS A 303 -21.02 -30.24 3.50
N LEU A 304 -19.76 -29.96 3.15
CA LEU A 304 -18.59 -30.72 3.56
C LEU A 304 -17.70 -29.85 4.45
N GLY A 305 -17.03 -30.46 5.43
CA GLY A 305 -16.06 -29.81 6.28
C GLY A 305 -14.71 -29.57 5.58
N PRO A 306 -13.72 -29.00 6.30
CA PRO A 306 -12.40 -28.76 5.76
C PRO A 306 -11.68 -30.07 5.38
N PRO A 307 -10.74 -30.05 4.42
CA PRO A 307 -10.03 -31.24 3.97
C PRO A 307 -9.20 -31.87 5.09
N THR A 308 -8.58 -31.03 5.92
CA THR A 308 -7.82 -31.45 7.11
C THR A 308 -8.52 -30.94 8.36
N ALA A 309 -8.67 -31.80 9.38
CA ALA A 309 -9.19 -31.40 10.67
C ALA A 309 -8.16 -30.52 11.39
N ILE A 310 -8.25 -29.20 11.22
CA ILE A 310 -7.43 -28.24 11.96
C ILE A 310 -8.01 -28.14 13.37
N SER A 311 -7.22 -28.45 14.41
CA SER A 311 -7.70 -28.27 15.78
C SER A 311 -7.80 -26.77 16.07
N GLY A 312 -8.85 -26.35 16.79
CA GLY A 312 -9.10 -24.93 17.10
C GLY A 312 -8.08 -24.27 18.03
N LYS A 313 -6.90 -24.88 18.26
CA LYS A 313 -5.83 -24.30 19.07
C LYS A 313 -5.16 -23.13 18.35
N VAL A 314 -4.81 -22.11 19.13
CA VAL A 314 -4.31 -20.82 18.62
C VAL A 314 -3.04 -20.97 17.76
N HIS A 315 -2.05 -21.76 18.17
CA HIS A 315 -0.81 -21.95 17.41
C HIS A 315 -1.00 -22.61 16.03
N GLN A 316 -1.99 -23.51 15.90
CA GLN A 316 -2.31 -24.17 14.63
C GLN A 316 -3.05 -23.22 13.70
N LYS A 317 -4.00 -22.46 14.25
CA LYS A 317 -4.68 -21.38 13.51
C LYS A 317 -3.71 -20.30 13.05
N PHE A 318 -2.75 -19.93 13.90
CA PHE A 318 -1.66 -19.03 13.56
C PHE A 318 -0.82 -19.58 12.41
N ALA A 319 -0.34 -20.82 12.52
CA ALA A 319 0.48 -21.44 11.47
C ALA A 319 -0.27 -21.53 10.13
N ALA A 320 -1.57 -21.88 10.15
CA ALA A 320 -2.41 -21.88 8.96
C ALA A 320 -2.55 -20.47 8.36
N SER A 321 -2.79 -19.45 9.18
CA SER A 321 -2.95 -18.06 8.72
C SER A 321 -1.67 -17.48 8.15
N VAL A 322 -0.52 -17.76 8.77
CA VAL A 322 0.81 -17.39 8.26
C VAL A 322 1.07 -18.08 6.91
N ASN A 323 0.75 -19.38 6.80
CA ASN A 323 0.88 -20.10 5.54
C ASN A 323 -0.04 -19.51 4.46
N SER A 324 -1.28 -19.16 4.77
CA SER A 324 -2.19 -18.48 3.84
C SER A 324 -1.66 -17.12 3.40
N ALA A 325 -1.03 -16.34 4.30
CA ALA A 325 -0.34 -15.10 3.95
C ALA A 325 0.81 -15.34 2.96
N HIS A 326 1.66 -16.34 3.20
CA HIS A 326 2.71 -16.76 2.25
C HIS A 326 2.13 -17.21 0.91
N MET A 327 1.00 -17.94 0.90
CA MET A 327 0.34 -18.34 -0.33
C MET A 327 -0.19 -17.13 -1.13
N ILE A 328 -0.75 -16.11 -0.45
CA ILE A 328 -1.14 -14.85 -1.12
C ILE A 328 0.09 -14.17 -1.74
N LEU A 329 1.21 -14.10 -1.00
CA LEU A 329 2.46 -13.51 -1.50
C LEU A 329 3.04 -14.31 -2.68
N ALA A 330 2.85 -15.62 -2.71
CA ALA A 330 3.22 -16.48 -3.82
C ALA A 330 2.26 -16.37 -5.04
N GLY A 331 1.15 -15.63 -4.93
CA GLY A 331 0.20 -15.39 -6.04
C GLY A 331 -1.09 -16.20 -6.00
N TYR A 332 -1.31 -17.02 -4.96
CA TYR A 332 -2.54 -17.82 -4.78
C TYR A 332 -3.69 -17.03 -4.15
N GLU A 333 -4.92 -17.51 -4.29
CA GLU A 333 -6.12 -16.82 -3.78
C GLU A 333 -6.51 -17.30 -2.36
N HIS A 334 -6.66 -16.35 -1.44
CA HIS A 334 -7.20 -16.53 -0.10
C HIS A 334 -8.03 -15.32 0.33
N ASN A 335 -8.86 -15.48 1.35
CA ASN A 335 -9.60 -14.36 1.94
C ASN A 335 -8.68 -13.50 2.82
N ILE A 336 -8.17 -12.42 2.25
CA ILE A 336 -7.21 -11.50 2.90
C ILE A 336 -7.75 -10.93 4.22
N ASN A 337 -9.06 -10.65 4.30
CA ASN A 337 -9.64 -10.05 5.51
C ASN A 337 -9.63 -11.05 6.68
N GLU A 338 -10.01 -12.30 6.41
CA GLU A 338 -9.99 -13.37 7.41
C GLU A 338 -8.56 -13.67 7.85
N VAL A 339 -7.61 -13.78 6.92
CA VAL A 339 -6.19 -14.02 7.23
C VAL A 339 -5.63 -12.95 8.15
N VAL A 340 -5.86 -11.66 7.86
CA VAL A 340 -5.36 -10.56 8.70
C VAL A 340 -6.03 -10.58 10.08
N GLN A 341 -7.35 -10.77 10.15
CA GLN A 341 -8.07 -10.84 11.42
C GLN A 341 -7.59 -12.02 12.29
N ASP A 342 -7.38 -13.19 11.67
CA ASP A 342 -6.90 -14.37 12.37
C ASP A 342 -5.45 -14.20 12.85
N LEU A 343 -4.58 -13.57 12.04
CA LEU A 343 -3.23 -13.23 12.47
C LEU A 343 -3.23 -12.27 13.67
N LEU A 344 -4.04 -11.21 13.64
CA LEU A 344 -4.16 -10.26 14.76
C LEU A 344 -4.62 -10.97 16.04
N ASN A 345 -5.73 -11.71 15.95
CA ASN A 345 -6.29 -12.46 17.08
C ASN A 345 -5.30 -13.48 17.66
N CYS A 346 -4.48 -14.13 16.81
CA CYS A 346 -3.49 -15.09 17.26
C CYS A 346 -2.27 -14.43 17.89
N LEU A 347 -1.70 -13.39 17.26
CA LEU A 347 -0.52 -12.68 17.74
C LEU A 347 -0.77 -11.94 19.07
N ASP A 348 -2.00 -11.47 19.28
CA ASP A 348 -2.41 -10.84 20.52
C ASP A 348 -2.67 -11.85 21.66
N ASN A 349 -2.81 -13.15 21.35
CA ASN A 349 -3.12 -14.16 22.35
C ASN A 349 -1.88 -14.57 23.19
N PRO A 350 -1.94 -14.47 24.53
CA PRO A 350 -0.81 -14.80 25.40
C PRO A 350 -0.43 -16.28 25.42
N GLU A 351 -1.31 -17.20 25.03
CA GLU A 351 -1.02 -18.65 25.01
C GLU A 351 -0.20 -19.09 23.80
N LEU A 352 -0.14 -18.28 22.73
CA LEU A 352 0.54 -18.61 21.49
C LEU A 352 1.99 -19.10 21.68
N PRO A 353 2.89 -18.37 22.36
CA PRO A 353 4.29 -18.80 22.53
C PRO A 353 4.43 -20.11 23.31
N PHE A 354 3.58 -20.33 24.32
CA PHE A 354 3.61 -21.55 25.13
C PHE A 354 3.21 -22.77 24.31
N LEU A 355 2.14 -22.63 23.52
CA LEU A 355 1.66 -23.71 22.66
C LEU A 355 2.65 -24.01 21.52
N GLN A 356 3.27 -22.99 20.93
CA GLN A 356 4.34 -23.17 19.94
C GLN A 356 5.56 -23.88 20.53
N TRP A 357 5.96 -23.50 21.75
CA TRP A 357 7.06 -24.16 22.46
C TRP A 357 6.75 -25.63 22.76
N GLN A 358 5.54 -25.93 23.25
CA GLN A 358 5.09 -27.28 23.53
C GLN A 358 5.07 -28.16 22.26
N GLU A 359 4.59 -27.63 21.13
CA GLU A 359 4.58 -28.34 19.85
C GLU A 359 6.02 -28.69 19.41
N LEU A 360 6.93 -27.71 19.40
CA LEU A 360 8.33 -27.94 19.03
C LEU A 360 9.02 -28.92 19.98
N MET A 361 8.84 -28.77 21.29
CA MET A 361 9.40 -29.69 22.29
C MET A 361 8.84 -31.10 22.14
N SER A 362 7.55 -31.27 21.80
CA SER A 362 6.97 -32.60 21.58
C SER A 362 7.64 -33.37 20.44
N VAL A 363 8.07 -32.66 19.39
CA VAL A 363 8.77 -33.22 18.23
C VAL A 363 10.26 -33.46 18.52
N LEU A 364 10.90 -32.53 19.24
CA LEU A 364 12.35 -32.52 19.46
C LEU A 364 12.82 -33.26 20.72
N ALA A 365 11.95 -33.49 21.71
CA ALA A 365 12.34 -34.04 23.02
C ALA A 365 13.05 -35.41 22.98
N THR A 366 12.83 -36.20 21.92
CA THR A 366 13.52 -37.50 21.75
C THR A 366 14.89 -37.36 21.07
N ARG A 367 15.15 -36.24 20.41
CA ARG A 367 16.38 -35.95 19.64
C ARG A 367 17.36 -35.04 20.39
N LEU A 368 16.89 -34.29 21.39
CA LEU A 368 17.74 -33.41 22.20
C LEU A 368 18.64 -34.20 23.17
N PRO A 369 19.85 -33.70 23.46
CA PRO A 369 20.68 -34.21 24.56
C PRO A 369 19.90 -34.25 25.88
N LYS A 370 20.05 -35.32 26.65
CA LYS A 370 19.28 -35.56 27.87
C LYS A 370 19.43 -34.42 28.88
N ASP A 371 20.64 -33.93 29.07
CA ASP A 371 20.94 -32.87 30.05
C ASP A 371 20.27 -31.56 29.65
N LEU A 372 20.41 -31.15 28.38
CA LEU A 372 19.74 -29.96 27.82
C LEU A 372 18.22 -30.05 27.96
N ARG A 373 17.64 -31.20 27.60
CA ARG A 373 16.20 -31.40 27.72
C ARG A 373 15.72 -31.25 29.16
N ASN A 374 16.40 -31.91 30.10
CA ASN A 374 16.01 -31.87 31.51
C ASN A 374 16.10 -30.45 32.08
N GLU A 375 17.12 -29.70 31.68
CA GLU A 375 17.29 -28.30 32.08
C GLU A 375 16.19 -27.40 31.50
N LEU A 376 15.86 -27.55 30.21
CA LEU A 376 14.76 -26.82 29.55
C LEU A 376 13.40 -27.15 30.17
N ASP A 377 13.09 -28.43 30.37
CA ASP A 377 11.83 -28.87 31.01
C ASP A 377 11.75 -28.37 32.46
N GLY A 378 12.86 -28.41 33.19
CA GLY A 378 12.95 -27.90 34.55
C GLY A 378 12.67 -26.41 34.64
N LYS A 379 13.33 -25.62 33.78
CA LYS A 379 13.15 -24.17 33.71
C LYS A 379 11.78 -23.75 33.20
N TYR A 380 11.21 -24.48 32.25
CA TYR A 380 9.85 -24.25 31.77
C TYR A 380 8.80 -24.53 32.86
N LYS A 381 8.92 -25.64 33.60
CA LYS A 381 7.99 -25.98 34.69
C LYS A 381 8.11 -25.04 35.89
N GLU A 382 9.33 -24.62 36.23
CA GLU A 382 9.58 -23.61 37.27
C GLU A 382 8.83 -22.31 36.95
N TYR A 383 8.81 -21.92 35.67
CA TYR A 383 8.08 -20.75 35.20
C TYR A 383 6.55 -20.95 35.25
N GLU A 384 6.04 -22.11 34.82
CA GLU A 384 4.60 -22.43 34.81
C GLU A 384 3.98 -22.49 36.22
N LEU A 385 4.74 -22.93 37.22
CA LEU A 385 4.28 -23.12 38.60
C LEU A 385 4.35 -21.85 39.47
N ASN A 386 4.91 -20.73 38.97
CA ASN A 386 5.17 -19.55 39.79
C ASN A 386 3.98 -18.55 39.80
N PRO A 387 3.28 -18.36 40.95
CA PRO A 387 2.07 -17.54 41.02
C PRO A 387 2.32 -16.02 40.90
N ASP A 388 3.51 -15.52 41.23
CA ASP A 388 3.82 -14.08 41.18
C ASP A 388 4.06 -13.57 39.75
N PHE A 389 4.55 -14.44 38.86
CA PHE A 389 4.84 -14.11 37.46
C PHE A 389 3.64 -14.32 36.51
N CYS A 390 2.60 -15.02 36.99
CA CYS A 390 1.32 -15.17 36.30
C CYS A 390 0.59 -13.83 36.07
N LYS A 391 1.05 -12.74 36.73
CA LYS A 391 0.60 -11.35 36.47
C LYS A 391 1.15 -10.73 35.18
N SER A 392 2.32 -11.16 34.69
CA SER A 392 2.95 -10.62 33.48
C SER A 392 2.64 -11.42 32.19
N LYS A 393 2.25 -12.70 32.29
CA LYS A 393 1.93 -13.59 31.13
C LYS A 393 3.01 -13.62 30.01
N ASP A 394 4.23 -13.15 30.28
CA ASP A 394 5.28 -13.01 29.25
C ASP A 394 6.16 -14.26 29.18
N PHE A 395 6.15 -14.93 28.02
CA PHE A 395 6.95 -16.13 27.76
C PHE A 395 8.44 -15.97 28.16
N PRO A 396 9.06 -16.94 28.86
CA PRO A 396 10.43 -16.83 29.41
C PRO A 396 11.54 -16.99 28.35
N ALA A 397 11.45 -16.25 27.24
CA ALA A 397 12.35 -16.37 26.10
C ALA A 397 13.83 -16.17 26.51
N ARG A 398 14.17 -15.09 27.22
CA ARG A 398 15.58 -14.80 27.60
C ARG A 398 16.22 -15.92 28.43
N LEU A 399 15.44 -16.51 29.34
CA LEU A 399 15.90 -17.56 30.23
C LEU A 399 16.13 -18.87 29.45
N LEU A 400 15.19 -19.26 28.59
CA LEU A 400 15.34 -20.43 27.71
C LEU A 400 16.49 -20.25 26.71
N ARG A 401 16.68 -19.03 26.19
CA ARG A 401 17.79 -18.68 25.29
C ARG A 401 19.14 -18.96 25.94
N GLY A 402 19.32 -18.47 27.16
CA GLY A 402 20.57 -18.64 27.92
C GLY A 402 20.93 -20.11 28.13
N VAL A 403 19.94 -20.97 28.37
CA VAL A 403 20.15 -22.42 28.52
C VAL A 403 20.64 -23.05 27.20
N ILE A 404 20.00 -22.70 26.07
CA ILE A 404 20.40 -23.23 24.75
C ILE A 404 21.80 -22.74 24.37
N GLU A 405 22.09 -21.44 24.56
CA GLU A 405 23.41 -20.85 24.26
C GLU A 405 24.52 -21.45 25.14
N ALA A 406 24.26 -21.66 26.44
CA ALA A 406 25.20 -22.31 27.34
C ALA A 406 25.50 -23.75 26.92
N ASN A 407 24.50 -24.50 26.47
CA ASN A 407 24.69 -25.85 25.97
C ASN A 407 25.52 -25.88 24.67
N LEU A 408 25.23 -24.98 23.74
CA LEU A 408 26.00 -24.86 22.49
C LEU A 408 27.46 -24.45 22.76
N ALA A 409 27.71 -23.63 23.77
CA ALA A 409 29.06 -23.24 24.18
C ALA A 409 29.85 -24.39 24.83
N TYR A 410 29.17 -25.34 25.48
CA TYR A 410 29.78 -26.51 26.10
C TYR A 410 30.06 -27.66 25.11
N CYS A 411 29.43 -27.64 23.92
CA CYS A 411 29.61 -28.67 22.90
C CYS A 411 31.02 -28.64 22.27
N SER A 412 31.52 -29.81 21.85
CA SER A 412 32.74 -29.90 21.06
C SER A 412 32.58 -29.22 19.69
N GLU A 413 33.65 -28.69 19.09
CA GLU A 413 33.56 -28.01 17.78
C GLU A 413 32.96 -28.88 16.66
N LYS A 414 33.15 -30.21 16.74
CA LYS A 414 32.60 -31.17 15.76
C LYS A 414 31.10 -31.38 15.92
N ASP A 415 30.60 -31.37 17.16
CA ASP A 415 29.19 -31.60 17.46
C ASP A 415 28.37 -30.31 17.42
N ARG A 416 29.03 -29.15 17.53
CA ARG A 416 28.38 -27.83 17.58
C ARG A 416 27.48 -27.58 16.37
N VAL A 417 27.95 -27.81 15.15
CA VAL A 417 27.16 -27.57 13.92
C VAL A 417 25.91 -28.47 13.85
N THR A 418 26.04 -29.72 14.31
CA THR A 418 24.92 -30.67 14.32
C THR A 418 23.90 -30.31 15.39
N ASN A 419 24.36 -29.93 16.58
CA ASN A 419 23.51 -29.50 17.69
C ASN A 419 22.85 -28.15 17.40
N GLU A 420 23.55 -27.18 16.81
CA GLU A 420 22.99 -25.91 16.34
C GLU A 420 21.80 -26.15 15.40
N ARG A 421 21.95 -27.02 14.39
CA ARG A 421 20.86 -27.37 13.48
C ARG A 421 19.69 -28.06 14.18
N LEU A 422 19.95 -28.87 15.21
CA LEU A 422 18.91 -29.55 16.00
C LEU A 422 18.11 -28.58 16.86
N VAL A 423 18.76 -27.59 17.50
CA VAL A 423 18.11 -26.63 18.39
C VAL A 423 17.60 -25.38 17.68
N GLU A 424 17.95 -25.17 16.41
CA GLU A 424 17.57 -23.97 15.64
C GLU A 424 16.07 -23.62 15.68
N PRO A 425 15.12 -24.57 15.55
CA PRO A 425 13.69 -24.22 15.67
C PRO A 425 13.33 -23.62 17.03
N LEU A 426 13.91 -24.13 18.12
CA LEU A 426 13.70 -23.61 19.48
C LEU A 426 14.39 -22.26 19.66
N MET A 427 15.61 -22.13 19.13
CA MET A 427 16.38 -20.89 19.17
C MET A 427 15.68 -19.76 18.42
N SER A 428 15.16 -20.03 17.22
CA SER A 428 14.42 -19.08 16.40
C SER A 428 13.13 -18.61 17.11
N LEU A 429 12.36 -19.55 17.67
CA LEU A 429 11.16 -19.23 18.46
C LEU A 429 11.52 -18.32 19.63
N VAL A 430 12.50 -18.70 20.43
CA VAL A 430 12.89 -17.95 21.63
C VAL A 430 13.43 -16.55 21.29
N LYS A 431 14.27 -16.42 20.24
CA LYS A 431 14.76 -15.13 19.76
C LYS A 431 13.62 -14.21 19.32
N SER A 432 12.62 -14.76 18.64
CA SER A 432 11.49 -13.95 18.16
C SER A 432 10.68 -13.32 19.30
N TYR A 433 10.57 -14.00 20.44
CA TYR A 433 9.84 -13.54 21.64
C TYR A 433 10.69 -12.80 22.68
N GLU A 434 11.95 -12.46 22.39
CA GLU A 434 12.86 -11.80 23.36
C GLU A 434 12.36 -10.41 23.83
N GLY A 435 11.66 -9.69 22.94
CA GLY A 435 10.96 -8.44 23.25
C GLY A 435 9.45 -8.63 23.50
N GLY A 436 9.02 -9.84 23.89
CA GLY A 436 7.63 -10.18 24.11
C GLY A 436 6.83 -10.43 22.82
N ARG A 437 5.50 -10.42 22.93
CA ARG A 437 4.58 -10.72 21.81
C ARG A 437 4.72 -9.74 20.64
N GLU A 438 4.92 -8.45 20.93
CA GLU A 438 5.12 -7.44 19.89
C GLU A 438 6.39 -7.71 19.07
N SER A 439 7.46 -8.18 19.71
CA SER A 439 8.69 -8.55 19.00
C SER A 439 8.43 -9.70 18.03
N HIS A 440 7.69 -10.74 18.45
CA HIS A 440 7.36 -11.86 17.58
C HIS A 440 6.49 -11.41 16.40
N ALA A 441 5.45 -10.61 16.67
CA ALA A 441 4.61 -10.02 15.62
C ALA A 441 5.44 -9.23 14.60
N ARG A 442 6.41 -8.42 15.06
CA ARG A 442 7.33 -7.67 14.20
C ARG A 442 8.18 -8.59 13.31
N VAL A 443 8.73 -9.67 13.87
CA VAL A 443 9.52 -10.64 13.10
C VAL A 443 8.67 -11.29 11.99
N VAL A 444 7.44 -11.68 12.31
CA VAL A 444 6.51 -12.28 11.34
C VAL A 444 6.17 -11.32 10.22
N VAL A 445 5.78 -10.08 10.55
CA VAL A 445 5.43 -9.05 9.54
C VAL A 445 6.64 -8.67 8.70
N LYS A 446 7.83 -8.52 9.29
CA LYS A 446 9.07 -8.28 8.54
C LYS A 446 9.35 -9.40 7.55
N SER A 447 9.21 -10.66 7.96
CA SER A 447 9.39 -11.82 7.07
C SER A 447 8.47 -11.74 5.83
N LEU A 448 7.18 -11.44 6.04
CA LEU A 448 6.22 -11.26 4.95
C LEU A 448 6.57 -10.07 4.03
N PHE A 449 7.07 -8.98 4.61
CA PHE A 449 7.48 -7.79 3.84
C PHE A 449 8.73 -8.08 2.99
N GLU A 450 9.71 -8.79 3.55
CA GLU A 450 10.91 -9.19 2.82
C GLU A 450 10.58 -10.12 1.65
N GLU A 451 9.67 -11.08 1.83
CA GLU A 451 9.22 -11.95 0.74
C GLU A 451 8.53 -11.16 -0.37
N TYR A 452 7.63 -10.24 -0.02
CA TYR A 452 7.00 -9.34 -1.00
C TYR A 452 8.05 -8.54 -1.78
N LEU A 453 8.95 -7.85 -1.07
CA LEU A 453 9.94 -6.95 -1.67
C LEU A 453 10.92 -7.72 -2.56
N SER A 454 11.32 -8.94 -2.16
CA SER A 454 12.24 -9.78 -2.93
C SER A 454 11.74 -10.10 -4.36
N VAL A 455 10.42 -10.09 -4.57
CA VAL A 455 9.79 -10.26 -5.88
C VAL A 455 9.56 -8.91 -6.55
N GLU A 456 8.87 -7.99 -5.89
CA GLU A 456 8.37 -6.78 -6.54
C GLU A 456 9.46 -5.75 -6.87
N GLU A 457 10.58 -5.72 -6.12
CA GLU A 457 11.73 -4.87 -6.44
C GLU A 457 12.35 -5.22 -7.81
N LEU A 458 12.22 -6.48 -8.26
CA LEU A 458 12.70 -6.90 -9.58
C LEU A 458 11.90 -6.22 -10.71
N PHE A 459 10.61 -5.99 -10.48
CA PHE A 459 9.64 -5.48 -11.45
C PHE A 459 9.35 -3.96 -11.32
N ASN A 460 10.02 -3.24 -10.42
CA ASN A 460 9.70 -1.84 -10.12
C ASN A 460 9.84 -0.90 -11.34
N ASP A 461 11.03 -0.85 -11.94
CA ASP A 461 11.37 0.10 -13.02
C ASP A 461 11.64 -0.60 -14.37
N ASN A 462 11.52 -1.92 -14.41
CA ASN A 462 11.91 -2.73 -15.57
C ASN A 462 10.70 -3.26 -16.32
N LEU A 463 10.79 -3.30 -17.65
CA LEU A 463 9.82 -4.02 -18.47
C LEU A 463 9.82 -5.51 -18.07
N GLN A 464 8.63 -6.06 -17.86
CA GLN A 464 8.45 -7.46 -17.43
C GLN A 464 9.23 -8.46 -18.30
N SER A 465 9.32 -8.22 -19.62
CA SER A 465 10.10 -9.03 -20.57
C SER A 465 11.57 -9.17 -20.15
N ASP A 466 12.18 -8.05 -19.77
CA ASP A 466 13.61 -7.95 -19.52
C ASP A 466 13.95 -8.56 -18.15
N VAL A 467 13.01 -8.44 -17.20
CA VAL A 467 13.08 -9.13 -15.91
C VAL A 467 13.05 -10.64 -16.11
N ILE A 468 12.10 -11.15 -16.91
CA ILE A 468 11.98 -12.60 -17.19
C ILE A 468 13.26 -13.13 -17.85
N GLU A 469 13.79 -12.42 -18.84
CA GLU A 469 15.02 -12.83 -19.53
C GLU A 469 16.23 -12.86 -18.58
N ARG A 470 16.38 -11.86 -17.72
CA ARG A 470 17.41 -11.83 -16.69
C ARG A 470 17.26 -12.97 -15.67
N LEU A 471 16.03 -13.23 -15.20
CA LEU A 471 15.75 -14.33 -14.27
C LEU A 471 16.04 -15.70 -14.91
N ARG A 472 15.74 -15.87 -16.20
CA ARG A 472 16.06 -17.07 -16.99
C ARG A 472 17.56 -17.32 -17.01
N LEU A 473 18.39 -16.29 -17.19
CA LEU A 473 19.85 -16.41 -17.16
C LEU A 473 20.39 -16.72 -15.75
N GLN A 474 19.84 -16.08 -14.72
CA GLN A 474 20.23 -16.31 -13.31
C GLN A 474 19.85 -17.71 -12.81
N HIS A 475 18.68 -18.21 -13.19
CA HIS A 475 18.11 -19.48 -12.77
C HIS A 475 18.11 -20.53 -13.91
N ALA A 476 19.16 -20.56 -14.74
CA ALA A 476 19.23 -21.47 -15.88
C ALA A 476 19.13 -22.97 -15.51
N LYS A 477 19.46 -23.34 -14.27
CA LYS A 477 19.34 -24.71 -13.75
C LYS A 477 17.95 -25.05 -13.19
N ASP A 478 17.14 -24.04 -12.89
CA ASP A 478 15.83 -24.18 -12.25
C ASP A 478 14.87 -23.13 -12.83
N LEU A 479 14.36 -23.43 -14.02
CA LEU A 479 13.44 -22.55 -14.72
C LEU A 479 12.04 -22.51 -14.07
N GLU A 480 11.68 -23.52 -13.27
CA GLU A 480 10.42 -23.52 -12.53
C GLU A 480 10.37 -22.39 -11.50
N LYS A 481 11.51 -22.09 -10.85
CA LYS A 481 11.61 -20.93 -9.96
C LYS A 481 11.24 -19.62 -10.65
N VAL A 482 11.62 -19.44 -11.92
CA VAL A 482 11.24 -18.25 -12.71
C VAL A 482 9.73 -18.19 -12.91
N VAL A 483 9.09 -19.34 -13.18
CA VAL A 483 7.62 -19.43 -13.30
C VAL A 483 6.96 -18.97 -12.00
N TYR A 484 7.43 -19.44 -10.84
CA TYR A 484 6.85 -19.08 -9.54
C TYR A 484 7.04 -17.59 -9.18
N ILE A 485 8.18 -16.99 -9.52
CA ILE A 485 8.41 -15.54 -9.32
C ILE A 485 7.44 -14.72 -10.19
N VAL A 486 7.29 -15.08 -11.46
CA VAL A 486 6.36 -14.38 -12.37
C VAL A 486 4.91 -14.59 -11.93
N PHE A 487 4.57 -15.80 -11.50
CA PHE A 487 3.25 -16.13 -10.96
C PHE A 487 2.92 -15.30 -9.70
N SER A 488 3.87 -15.13 -8.79
CA SER A 488 3.73 -14.23 -7.63
C SER A 488 3.46 -12.79 -8.06
N HIS A 489 4.18 -12.27 -9.06
CA HIS A 489 3.98 -10.92 -9.58
C HIS A 489 2.61 -10.74 -10.27
N GLN A 490 2.07 -11.76 -10.94
CA GLN A 490 0.71 -11.70 -11.50
C GLN A 490 -0.35 -11.44 -10.41
N GLY A 491 -0.10 -11.88 -9.18
CA GLY A 491 -0.95 -11.69 -8.00
C GLY A 491 -0.79 -10.35 -7.29
N VAL A 492 -0.04 -9.38 -7.84
CA VAL A 492 0.34 -8.12 -7.17
C VAL A 492 -0.81 -7.36 -6.51
N ARG A 493 -2.01 -7.35 -7.12
CA ARG A 493 -3.18 -6.66 -6.54
C ARG A 493 -3.59 -7.22 -5.18
N SER A 494 -3.64 -8.55 -5.06
CA SER A 494 -3.97 -9.24 -3.82
C SER A 494 -2.86 -9.08 -2.78
N LYS A 495 -1.60 -9.11 -3.24
CA LYS A 495 -0.41 -8.87 -2.40
C LYS A 495 -0.44 -7.47 -1.78
N ASN A 496 -0.67 -6.44 -2.60
CA ASN A 496 -0.73 -5.04 -2.14
C ASN A 496 -1.81 -4.84 -1.09
N LYS A 497 -2.99 -5.44 -1.30
CA LYS A 497 -4.08 -5.39 -0.33
C LYS A 497 -3.71 -6.06 1.00
N LEU A 498 -3.03 -7.21 0.99
CA LEU A 498 -2.55 -7.87 2.20
C LEU A 498 -1.53 -6.98 2.94
N ILE A 499 -0.51 -6.50 2.24
CA ILE A 499 0.55 -5.68 2.85
C ILE A 499 -0.02 -4.37 3.41
N LEU A 500 -0.92 -3.71 2.68
CA LEU A 500 -1.55 -2.47 3.14
C LEU A 500 -2.35 -2.69 4.43
N ARG A 501 -3.12 -3.79 4.52
CA ARG A 501 -3.84 -4.14 5.76
C ARG A 501 -2.92 -4.49 6.92
N LEU A 502 -1.80 -5.18 6.67
CA LEU A 502 -0.77 -5.43 7.70
C LEU A 502 -0.09 -4.14 8.14
N MET A 503 0.18 -3.21 7.23
CA MET A 503 0.73 -1.88 7.55
C MET A 503 -0.23 -1.09 8.44
N GLU A 504 -1.52 -1.11 8.14
CA GLU A 504 -2.55 -0.43 8.93
C GLU A 504 -2.72 -1.01 10.34
N ALA A 505 -2.67 -2.33 10.49
CA ALA A 505 -2.97 -2.98 11.76
C ALA A 505 -1.74 -3.18 12.67
N LEU A 506 -0.58 -3.58 12.13
CA LEU A 506 0.59 -4.01 12.91
C LEU A 506 1.80 -3.08 12.81
N VAL A 507 1.91 -2.26 11.75
CA VAL A 507 3.02 -1.33 11.56
C VAL A 507 2.67 0.06 12.10
N TYR A 508 1.45 0.51 11.83
CA TYR A 508 0.94 1.82 12.25
C TYR A 508 1.18 2.17 13.73
N PRO A 509 1.04 1.24 14.71
CA PRO A 509 1.29 1.57 16.12
C PRO A 509 2.76 1.91 16.44
N ASN A 510 3.72 1.33 15.72
CA ASN A 510 5.15 1.61 15.90
C ASN A 510 5.92 1.50 14.58
N PRO A 511 5.84 2.52 13.69
CA PRO A 511 6.46 2.45 12.37
C PRO A 511 7.99 2.45 12.41
N SER A 512 8.58 2.98 13.49
CA SER A 512 10.04 3.09 13.65
C SER A 512 10.75 1.74 13.59
N ALA A 513 10.08 0.69 14.06
CA ALA A 513 10.61 -0.67 14.04
C ALA A 513 10.75 -1.25 12.62
N TYR A 514 10.06 -0.69 11.62
CA TYR A 514 9.99 -1.17 10.23
C TYR A 514 10.63 -0.20 9.23
N ARG A 515 11.44 0.75 9.71
CA ARG A 515 12.02 1.83 8.90
C ARG A 515 12.66 1.35 7.60
N ASP A 516 13.50 0.32 7.66
CA ASP A 516 14.21 -0.21 6.48
C ASP A 516 13.25 -0.74 5.41
N GLN A 517 12.23 -1.50 5.82
CA GLN A 517 11.19 -2.00 4.92
C GLN A 517 10.37 -0.85 4.32
N LEU A 518 9.99 0.13 5.15
CA LEU A 518 9.19 1.27 4.69
C LEU A 518 9.93 2.15 3.68
N ILE A 519 11.26 2.32 3.82
CA ILE A 519 12.09 3.03 2.83
C ILE A 519 12.01 2.31 1.48
N ARG A 520 12.20 0.99 1.47
CA ARG A 520 12.13 0.18 0.25
C ARG A 520 10.73 0.21 -0.39
N PHE A 521 9.68 0.14 0.41
CA PHE A 521 8.31 0.29 -0.09
C PHE A 521 8.03 1.68 -0.68
N SER A 522 8.56 2.74 -0.07
CA SER A 522 8.41 4.10 -0.59
C SER A 522 9.14 4.35 -1.91
N ALA A 523 10.16 3.54 -2.21
CA ALA A 523 10.93 3.61 -3.46
C ALA A 523 10.27 2.87 -4.64
N LEU A 524 9.10 2.24 -4.41
CA LEU A 524 8.35 1.58 -5.47
C LEU A 524 7.60 2.62 -6.33
N ASN A 525 7.94 2.70 -7.62
CA ASN A 525 7.51 3.74 -8.55
C ASN A 525 6.40 3.30 -9.50
N HIS A 526 6.20 1.99 -9.70
CA HIS A 526 5.18 1.51 -10.64
C HIS A 526 3.76 1.80 -10.15
N THR A 527 2.86 2.14 -11.07
CA THR A 527 1.44 2.49 -10.79
C THR A 527 0.72 1.47 -9.90
N SER A 528 1.03 0.17 -10.07
CA SER A 528 0.50 -0.93 -9.27
C SER A 528 0.74 -0.76 -7.76
N TYR A 529 1.84 -0.13 -7.34
CA TYR A 529 2.26 -0.01 -5.94
C TYR A 529 1.92 1.33 -5.28
N SER A 530 1.34 2.26 -6.04
CA SER A 530 1.15 3.66 -5.62
C SER A 530 0.52 3.84 -4.24
N GLU A 531 -0.59 3.15 -3.94
CA GLU A 531 -1.26 3.20 -2.63
C GLU A 531 -0.33 2.74 -1.49
N LEU A 532 0.46 1.72 -1.76
CA LEU A 532 1.37 1.11 -0.78
C LEU A 532 2.60 2.00 -0.54
N ALA A 533 3.20 2.54 -1.61
CA ALA A 533 4.31 3.49 -1.53
C ALA A 533 3.91 4.79 -0.80
N LEU A 534 2.68 5.27 -1.04
CA LEU A 534 2.10 6.40 -0.33
C LEU A 534 1.93 6.09 1.16
N LYS A 535 1.34 4.94 1.51
CA LYS A 535 1.16 4.54 2.91
C LYS A 535 2.51 4.37 3.63
N ALA A 536 3.50 3.76 2.98
CA ALA A 536 4.82 3.60 3.54
C ALA A 536 5.51 4.95 3.78
N SER A 537 5.37 5.89 2.85
CA SER A 537 5.88 7.26 3.00
C SER A 537 5.24 7.99 4.19
N GLN A 538 3.92 7.90 4.34
CA GLN A 538 3.18 8.47 5.48
C GLN A 538 3.67 7.90 6.83
N LEU A 539 3.95 6.59 6.87
CA LEU A 539 4.47 5.93 8.06
C LEU A 539 5.92 6.37 8.38
N LEU A 540 6.76 6.64 7.38
CA LEU A 540 8.11 7.19 7.57
C LEU A 540 8.09 8.64 8.07
N GLU A 541 7.10 9.44 7.70
CA GLU A 541 6.96 10.78 8.28
C GLU A 541 6.70 10.73 9.77
N HIS A 542 5.84 9.80 10.20
CA HIS A 542 5.55 9.59 11.61
C HIS A 542 6.83 9.30 12.40
N THR A 543 7.75 8.50 11.85
CA THR A 543 9.05 8.24 12.48
C THR A 543 9.93 9.49 12.51
N LYS A 544 9.99 10.24 11.39
CA LYS A 544 10.78 11.48 11.30
C LYS A 544 10.31 12.54 12.29
N LEU A 545 9.00 12.74 12.45
CA LEU A 545 8.43 13.70 13.41
C LEU A 545 8.76 13.29 14.86
N SER A 546 8.68 12.00 15.17
CA SER A 546 9.01 11.48 16.51
C SER A 546 10.51 11.64 16.83
N GLU A 547 11.38 11.32 15.87
CA GLU A 547 12.83 11.56 15.96
C GLU A 547 13.15 13.05 16.10
N LEU A 548 12.47 13.92 15.34
CA LEU A 548 12.65 15.37 15.43
C LEU A 548 12.22 15.90 16.80
N ARG A 549 11.07 15.45 17.32
CA ARG A 549 10.57 15.80 18.67
C ARG A 549 11.60 15.47 19.75
N THR A 550 12.11 14.24 19.75
CA THR A 550 13.13 13.79 20.72
C THR A 550 14.44 14.56 20.56
N SER A 551 14.88 14.84 19.33
CA SER A 551 16.06 15.65 19.06
C SER A 551 15.92 17.11 19.52
N ILE A 552 14.77 17.75 19.30
CA ILE A 552 14.47 19.11 19.77
C ILE A 552 14.46 19.16 21.30
N ALA A 553 13.73 18.24 21.96
CA ALA A 553 13.69 18.16 23.41
C ALA A 553 15.10 18.02 23.98
N ARG A 554 15.89 17.09 23.44
CA ARG A 554 17.29 16.89 23.83
C ARG A 554 18.15 18.14 23.59
N SER A 555 18.06 18.78 22.42
CA SER A 555 18.86 19.97 22.09
C SER A 555 18.55 21.18 22.98
N LEU A 556 17.28 21.38 23.32
CA LEU A 556 16.85 22.49 24.18
C LEU A 556 17.06 22.19 25.68
N SER A 557 17.21 20.92 26.08
CA SER A 557 17.48 20.50 27.47
C SER A 557 18.97 20.26 27.79
N GLU A 558 19.78 19.70 26.88
CA GLU A 558 21.16 19.24 27.14
C GLU A 558 22.13 20.32 27.67
N LEU A 559 21.86 21.60 27.40
CA LEU A 559 22.69 22.70 27.91
C LEU A 559 22.57 22.91 29.43
N GLU A 560 21.72 22.15 30.12
CA GLU A 560 21.61 22.15 31.59
C GLU A 560 22.53 21.12 32.26
N MET A 561 22.92 20.04 31.56
CA MET A 561 23.65 18.92 32.20
C MET A 561 25.19 19.03 32.14
N PHE A 562 25.76 19.94 31.34
CA PHE A 562 27.20 19.99 31.06
C PHE A 562 28.03 21.00 31.87
N THR A 563 27.55 21.49 33.02
CA THR A 563 28.41 22.30 33.91
C THR A 563 28.14 21.96 35.38
N GLU A 564 29.02 21.16 35.98
CA GLU A 564 29.07 20.87 37.42
C GLU A 564 29.48 22.08 38.29
N GLU A 565 29.53 23.30 37.75
CA GLU A 565 29.87 24.50 38.54
C GLU A 565 28.69 25.49 38.61
N GLY A 566 28.01 25.48 39.76
CA GLY A 566 27.34 26.66 40.32
C GLY A 566 25.88 26.87 39.93
N GLU A 567 24.98 26.32 40.75
CA GLU A 567 23.51 26.42 40.70
C GLU A 567 22.88 27.84 40.75
N ARG A 568 23.60 28.97 40.64
CA ARG A 568 22.96 30.29 40.92
C ARG A 568 23.24 31.48 40.00
N LEU A 569 24.00 31.36 38.90
CA LEU A 569 24.07 32.46 37.91
C LEU A 569 23.97 31.96 36.46
N SER A 570 22.96 32.46 35.74
CA SER A 570 22.91 32.31 34.28
C SER A 570 24.10 33.07 33.67
N THR A 571 25.16 32.37 33.24
CA THR A 571 26.27 33.01 32.53
C THR A 571 25.77 33.57 31.18
N PRO A 572 26.20 34.79 30.76
CA PRO A 572 25.80 35.38 29.48
C PRO A 572 26.05 34.45 28.28
N ARG A 573 27.15 33.70 28.31
CA ARG A 573 27.49 32.68 27.30
C ARG A 573 26.45 31.57 27.18
N ARG A 574 25.85 31.11 28.29
CA ARG A 574 24.78 30.09 28.30
C ARG A 574 23.51 30.60 27.62
N LYS A 575 23.11 31.85 27.93
CA LYS A 575 21.95 32.49 27.28
C LYS A 575 22.18 32.68 25.78
N MET A 576 23.40 33.01 25.38
CA MET A 576 23.77 33.12 23.95
C MET A 576 23.68 31.77 23.24
N ALA A 577 24.25 30.69 23.79
CA ALA A 577 24.22 29.37 23.16
C ALA A 577 22.80 28.79 23.02
N ILE A 578 21.93 29.01 24.03
CA ILE A 578 20.52 28.59 23.94
C ILE A 578 19.78 29.39 22.88
N ASN A 579 19.97 30.72 22.85
CA ASN A 579 19.36 31.58 21.83
C ASN A 579 19.83 31.21 20.42
N GLU A 580 21.10 30.86 20.24
CA GLU A 580 21.64 30.38 18.97
C GLU A 580 20.95 29.08 18.52
N ARG A 581 20.80 28.09 19.41
CA ARG A 581 20.05 26.85 19.10
C ARG A 581 18.58 27.11 18.78
N MET A 582 17.93 28.05 19.47
CA MET A 582 16.55 28.44 19.16
C MET A 582 16.47 29.10 17.78
N GLU A 583 17.43 29.95 17.43
CA GLU A 583 17.50 30.60 16.12
C GLU A 583 17.79 29.59 14.99
N ASP A 584 18.65 28.61 15.25
CA ASP A 584 18.92 27.50 14.33
C ASP A 584 17.64 26.70 14.01
N LEU A 585 16.80 26.44 15.03
CA LEU A 585 15.49 25.78 14.86
C LEU A 585 14.47 26.67 14.15
N VAL A 586 14.47 27.97 14.43
CA VAL A 586 13.61 28.96 13.78
C VAL A 586 13.91 28.97 12.27
N CYS A 587 15.19 28.98 11.88
CA CYS A 587 15.63 28.99 10.48
C CYS A 587 15.71 27.60 9.82
N ALA A 588 15.45 26.51 10.55
CA ALA A 588 15.63 25.16 10.02
C ALA A 588 14.65 24.85 8.87
N PRO A 589 15.11 24.24 7.76
CA PRO A 589 14.26 23.77 6.66
C PRO A 589 13.59 22.42 6.98
N LEU A 590 13.03 22.29 8.19
CA LEU A 590 12.40 21.07 8.71
C LEU A 590 10.98 21.40 9.18
N ALA A 591 10.12 20.39 9.34
CA ALA A 591 8.79 20.48 9.94
C ALA A 591 8.82 20.75 11.46
N ALA A 592 9.58 21.77 11.89
CA ALA A 592 9.80 22.07 13.29
C ALA A 592 8.51 22.49 14.01
N GLU A 593 7.55 23.11 13.31
CA GLU A 593 6.27 23.55 13.87
C GLU A 593 5.51 22.40 14.54
N ASP A 594 5.35 21.27 13.84
CA ASP A 594 4.60 20.12 14.33
C ASP A 594 5.31 19.45 15.53
N ALA A 595 6.63 19.31 15.44
CA ALA A 595 7.44 18.74 16.51
C ALA A 595 7.48 19.63 17.77
N LEU A 596 7.46 20.97 17.62
CA LEU A 596 7.39 21.92 18.72
C LEU A 596 6.03 21.86 19.43
N VAL A 597 4.92 21.82 18.69
CA VAL A 597 3.57 21.71 19.27
C VAL A 597 3.43 20.44 20.12
N ALA A 598 4.04 19.33 19.69
CA ALA A 598 4.05 18.07 20.44
C ALA A 598 4.82 18.11 21.78
N LEU A 599 5.47 19.23 22.09
CA LEU A 599 6.18 19.49 23.35
C LEU A 599 5.49 20.58 24.20
N PHE A 600 4.30 21.04 23.82
CA PHE A 600 3.57 22.06 24.56
C PHE A 600 3.05 21.59 25.93
N ASP A 601 2.96 20.28 26.21
CA ASP A 601 2.63 19.68 27.53
C ASP A 601 3.84 19.08 28.26
N HIS A 602 5.06 19.34 27.80
CA HIS A 602 6.23 18.75 28.41
C HIS A 602 6.28 19.04 29.93
N SER A 603 6.67 18.04 30.73
CA SER A 603 6.63 18.11 32.19
C SER A 603 7.57 19.17 32.78
N ASP A 604 8.68 19.45 32.09
CA ASP A 604 9.61 20.54 32.42
C ASP A 604 9.12 21.91 31.90
N PRO A 605 8.77 22.86 32.80
CA PRO A 605 8.26 24.17 32.42
C PRO A 605 9.30 25.06 31.74
N THR A 606 10.61 24.81 31.91
CA THR A 606 11.66 25.60 31.27
C THR A 606 11.82 25.24 29.80
N LEU A 607 11.84 23.93 29.48
CA LEU A 607 11.74 23.44 28.11
C LEU A 607 10.45 23.90 27.45
N GLN A 608 9.29 23.78 28.12
CA GLN A 608 8.00 24.22 27.59
C GLN A 608 8.02 25.71 27.20
N ARG A 609 8.61 26.58 28.04
CA ARG A 609 8.81 28.00 27.74
C ARG A 609 9.65 28.22 26.48
N ARG A 610 10.80 27.53 26.37
CA ARG A 610 11.71 27.63 25.20
C ARG A 610 11.01 27.15 23.94
N VAL A 611 10.25 26.06 24.01
CA VAL A 611 9.50 25.50 22.88
C VAL A 611 8.46 26.51 22.35
N VAL A 612 7.63 27.07 23.23
CA VAL A 612 6.60 28.05 22.82
C VAL A 612 7.27 29.32 22.26
N GLU A 613 8.37 29.77 22.85
CA GLU A 613 9.09 30.95 22.37
C GLU A 613 9.69 30.73 20.98
N THR A 614 10.30 29.56 20.76
CA THR A 614 10.84 29.15 19.45
C THR A 614 9.72 29.08 18.40
N TYR A 615 8.56 28.54 18.77
CA TYR A 615 7.39 28.45 17.90
C TYR A 615 6.90 29.84 17.45
N ILE A 616 6.74 30.78 18.40
CA ILE A 616 6.32 32.16 18.10
C ILE A 616 7.35 32.86 17.20
N ARG A 617 8.64 32.76 17.54
CA ARG A 617 9.73 33.34 16.71
C ARG A 617 9.67 32.81 15.28
N ARG A 618 9.39 31.52 15.10
CA ARG A 618 9.33 30.87 13.78
C ARG A 618 8.11 31.27 12.94
N LEU A 619 6.94 31.45 13.56
CA LEU A 619 5.73 31.86 12.82
C LEU A 619 5.78 33.32 12.36
N TYR A 620 6.41 34.19 13.16
CA TYR A 620 6.44 35.63 12.93
C TYR A 620 7.80 36.14 12.41
N GLN A 621 8.65 35.28 11.85
CA GLN A 621 9.95 35.64 11.27
C GLN A 621 9.70 36.31 9.90
N PRO A 622 9.73 37.65 9.71
CA PRO A 622 10.53 38.72 10.33
C PRO A 622 9.73 39.86 11.03
N TYR A 623 8.41 39.70 11.19
CA TYR A 623 7.50 40.71 11.74
C TYR A 623 7.52 40.82 13.27
N LEU A 624 8.14 39.86 13.97
CA LEU A 624 8.20 39.85 15.43
C LEU A 624 9.06 41.01 15.96
N VAL A 625 8.50 41.82 16.86
CA VAL A 625 9.26 42.85 17.57
C VAL A 625 10.23 42.17 18.53
N SER A 626 11.54 42.38 18.34
CA SER A 626 12.58 41.72 19.12
C SER A 626 12.42 41.97 20.62
N GLY A 627 12.40 40.90 21.42
CA GLY A 627 12.28 40.98 22.88
C GLY A 627 10.87 41.27 23.42
N SER A 628 9.83 41.30 22.56
CA SER A 628 8.45 41.57 22.97
C SER A 628 7.74 40.39 23.65
N ILE A 629 8.26 39.16 23.51
CA ILE A 629 7.61 37.94 24.02
C ILE A 629 7.61 37.91 25.55
N ARG A 630 6.42 37.85 26.14
CA ARG A 630 6.18 37.68 27.58
C ARG A 630 5.35 36.43 27.83
N MET A 631 5.63 35.71 28.91
CA MET A 631 4.92 34.47 29.26
C MET A 631 4.56 34.44 30.73
N GLN A 632 3.32 34.04 31.03
CA GLN A 632 2.79 33.94 32.39
C GLN A 632 2.03 32.62 32.60
N TRP A 633 2.17 32.04 33.79
CA TRP A 633 1.46 30.84 34.19
C TRP A 633 0.19 31.21 34.94
N HIS A 634 -0.96 30.74 34.44
CA HIS A 634 -2.24 30.89 35.10
C HIS A 634 -2.80 29.53 35.52
N ARG A 635 -3.77 29.49 36.43
CA ARG A 635 -4.43 28.23 36.87
C ARG A 635 -5.04 27.43 35.71
N ALA A 636 -5.39 28.12 34.62
CA ALA A 636 -6.01 27.56 33.42
C ALA A 636 -5.00 27.05 32.37
N GLY A 637 -3.74 27.47 32.42
CA GLY A 637 -2.76 27.22 31.35
C GLY A 637 -1.61 28.23 31.28
N LEU A 638 -0.74 28.07 30.28
CA LEU A 638 0.33 29.02 29.94
C LEU A 638 -0.21 30.08 28.97
N ILE A 639 0.05 31.35 29.24
CA ILE A 639 -0.33 32.48 28.37
C ILE A 639 0.96 33.15 27.88
N ALA A 640 1.08 33.33 26.56
CA ALA A 640 2.18 34.06 25.92
C ALA A 640 1.65 35.27 25.14
N LEU A 641 2.31 36.43 25.26
CA LEU A 641 1.95 37.68 24.58
C LEU A 641 3.17 38.23 23.83
N TRP A 642 2.97 38.80 22.65
CA TRP A 642 4.02 39.44 21.86
C TRP A 642 3.47 40.56 20.96
N GLU A 643 4.38 41.42 20.47
CA GLU A 643 4.06 42.48 19.48
C GLU A 643 4.64 42.11 18.11
N PHE A 644 3.92 42.43 17.04
CA PHE A 644 4.40 42.28 15.66
C PHE A 644 3.92 43.41 14.75
N SER A 645 4.62 43.66 13.64
CA SER A 645 4.23 44.66 12.63
C SER A 645 4.08 44.04 11.25
N GLU A 646 2.93 44.24 10.61
CA GLU A 646 2.66 43.74 9.26
C GLU A 646 3.24 44.63 8.15
N GLU A 647 3.63 45.87 8.47
CA GLU A 647 4.05 46.89 7.49
C GLU A 647 5.55 46.93 7.16
N HIS A 648 6.37 46.04 7.72
CA HIS A 648 7.83 46.17 7.64
C HIS A 648 8.43 46.04 6.22
N LEU A 649 7.62 45.65 5.22
CA LEU A 649 8.00 45.61 3.79
C LEU A 649 7.63 46.89 3.01
N LYS A 650 6.70 47.73 3.50
CA LYS A 650 6.22 48.92 2.77
C LYS A 650 7.17 50.12 2.83
N GLN A 651 7.97 50.26 3.88
CA GLN A 651 8.71 51.51 4.17
C GLN A 651 10.18 51.56 3.70
N ARG A 652 10.70 50.56 2.99
CA ARG A 652 12.13 50.50 2.60
C ARG A 652 12.42 50.72 1.10
N SER A 653 11.50 51.31 0.35
CA SER A 653 11.81 51.81 -1.01
C SER A 653 12.79 52.98 -0.90
N GLY A 654 14.04 52.75 -1.27
CA GLY A 654 15.18 53.64 -1.02
C GLY A 654 15.00 55.09 -1.50
N GLN A 655 14.77 55.99 -0.55
CA GLN A 655 15.29 57.35 -0.57
C GLN A 655 15.69 57.72 0.87
N ASP A 656 17.00 57.84 1.12
CA ASP A 656 17.51 58.53 2.30
C ASP A 656 17.14 60.02 2.19
N VAL A 657 15.97 60.39 2.70
CA VAL A 657 15.64 61.79 2.98
C VAL A 657 15.90 62.04 4.47
N PRO A 658 16.66 63.08 4.85
CA PRO A 658 16.90 63.40 6.26
C PRO A 658 15.57 63.67 6.98
N LEU A 659 15.38 63.02 8.13
CA LEU A 659 14.21 63.14 8.99
C LEU A 659 13.88 64.60 9.34
N GLN A 660 12.90 65.18 8.66
CA GLN A 660 12.07 66.27 9.18
C GLN A 660 10.59 65.98 8.90
N GLN A 661 9.87 65.65 9.98
CA GLN A 661 8.44 65.85 10.20
C GLN A 661 7.44 65.23 9.20
N VAL A 662 7.21 63.92 9.32
CA VAL A 662 5.85 63.32 9.22
C VAL A 662 5.78 62.15 10.21
N GLU A 663 5.27 62.39 11.42
CA GLU A 663 4.92 61.32 12.38
C GLU A 663 3.58 60.70 11.97
N ASN A 664 3.60 59.62 11.18
CA ASN A 664 2.53 58.64 11.22
C ASN A 664 2.98 57.50 12.15
N PRO A 665 2.29 57.22 13.27
CA PRO A 665 2.71 56.18 14.20
C PRO A 665 2.59 54.81 13.52
N ILE A 666 3.68 54.04 13.53
CA ILE A 666 3.71 52.63 13.12
C ILE A 666 2.66 51.87 13.95
N GLU A 667 1.59 51.41 13.32
CA GLU A 667 0.56 50.63 14.00
C GLU A 667 1.12 49.25 14.35
N LYS A 668 1.26 48.97 15.65
CA LYS A 668 1.72 47.67 16.16
C LYS A 668 0.52 46.82 16.54
N SER A 669 0.45 45.61 15.97
CA SER A 669 -0.51 44.57 16.36
C SER A 669 0.09 43.71 17.47
N TRP A 670 -0.78 43.05 18.25
CA TRP A 670 -0.34 42.07 19.26
C TRP A 670 -0.89 40.68 18.97
N GLY A 671 -0.13 39.67 19.39
CA GLY A 671 -0.51 38.28 19.37
C GLY A 671 -0.58 37.71 20.78
N VAL A 672 -1.58 36.88 21.04
CA VAL A 672 -1.68 36.10 22.29
C VAL A 672 -1.83 34.62 21.99
N MET A 673 -1.14 33.79 22.74
CA MET A 673 -1.29 32.34 22.73
C MET A 673 -1.71 31.83 24.11
N VAL A 674 -2.69 30.95 24.15
CA VAL A 674 -3.16 30.28 25.37
C VAL A 674 -3.01 28.78 25.21
N VAL A 675 -2.20 28.16 26.07
CA VAL A 675 -1.97 26.71 26.10
C VAL A 675 -2.76 26.10 27.26
N ILE A 676 -3.78 25.31 26.94
CA ILE A 676 -4.73 24.74 27.91
C ILE A 676 -4.78 23.22 27.84
N LYS A 677 -5.10 22.59 28.97
CA LYS A 677 -5.26 21.11 29.05
C LYS A 677 -6.68 20.60 28.84
N SER A 678 -7.68 21.48 28.94
CA SER A 678 -9.08 21.09 28.85
C SER A 678 -9.92 22.22 28.27
N LEU A 679 -10.88 21.85 27.41
CA LEU A 679 -11.83 22.77 26.80
C LEU A 679 -12.67 23.55 27.82
N GLN A 680 -12.81 23.04 29.06
CA GLN A 680 -13.56 23.72 30.12
C GLN A 680 -12.91 25.05 30.54
N PHE A 681 -11.61 25.21 30.33
CA PHE A 681 -10.87 26.41 30.71
C PHE A 681 -10.72 27.42 29.58
N VAL A 682 -11.26 27.16 28.37
CA VAL A 682 -11.12 28.05 27.20
C VAL A 682 -11.65 29.45 27.51
N ALA A 683 -12.91 29.56 27.96
CA ALA A 683 -13.55 30.86 28.20
C ALA A 683 -12.80 31.69 29.25
N THR A 684 -12.43 31.07 30.38
CA THR A 684 -11.70 31.75 31.44
C THR A 684 -10.28 32.15 31.03
N ALA A 685 -9.62 31.34 30.20
CA ALA A 685 -8.28 31.64 29.73
C ALA A 685 -8.28 32.77 28.68
N ILE A 686 -9.30 32.84 27.81
CA ILE A 686 -9.50 33.96 26.86
C ILE A 686 -9.73 35.26 27.64
N ASP A 687 -10.59 35.27 28.65
CA ASP A 687 -10.86 36.48 29.44
C ASP A 687 -9.61 37.00 30.16
N VAL A 688 -8.76 36.10 30.68
CA VAL A 688 -7.50 36.48 31.32
C VAL A 688 -6.50 37.00 30.29
N ALA A 689 -6.36 36.31 29.15
CA ALA A 689 -5.51 36.72 28.04
C ALA A 689 -5.85 38.15 27.54
N LEU A 690 -7.14 38.45 27.35
CA LEU A 690 -7.60 39.77 26.91
C LEU A 690 -7.45 40.86 27.99
N LYS A 691 -7.49 40.51 29.28
CA LYS A 691 -7.18 41.47 30.35
C LYS A 691 -5.69 41.83 30.36
N GLU A 692 -4.81 40.89 30.08
CA GLU A 692 -3.37 41.15 30.03
C GLU A 692 -2.97 42.04 28.85
N THR A 693 -3.65 41.94 27.70
CA THR A 693 -3.39 42.79 26.53
C THR A 693 -3.74 44.26 26.76
N SER A 694 -4.62 44.57 27.72
CA SER A 694 -4.99 45.94 28.07
C SER A 694 -3.81 46.80 28.55
N GLN A 695 -2.70 46.18 29.00
CA GLN A 695 -1.46 46.89 29.35
C GLN A 695 -0.77 47.55 28.14
N TYR A 696 -0.98 47.01 26.93
CA TYR A 696 -0.46 47.58 25.69
C TYR A 696 -1.35 48.72 25.15
N GLY A 697 -2.62 48.77 25.58
CA GLY A 697 -3.58 49.81 25.19
C GLY A 697 -3.50 51.13 25.97
N ILE A 698 -2.62 51.25 26.98
CA ILE A 698 -2.55 52.43 27.86
C ILE A 698 -1.83 53.64 27.21
N GLY A 699 -1.19 53.46 26.04
CA GLY A 699 -0.52 54.55 25.31
C GLY A 699 -1.43 55.50 24.53
N VAL A 700 -2.70 55.15 24.29
CA VAL A 700 -3.61 55.94 23.44
C VAL A 700 -4.91 56.24 24.19
N ARG A 701 -4.84 57.11 25.20
CA ARG A 701 -6.03 57.74 25.78
C ARG A 701 -5.81 59.21 26.11
N SER A 702 -6.03 60.05 25.11
CA SER A 702 -6.73 61.33 25.26
C SER A 702 -6.95 61.93 23.88
N VAL A 703 -8.15 61.77 23.29
CA VAL A 703 -8.99 62.83 22.72
C VAL A 703 -10.36 62.20 22.36
N SER A 704 -11.39 63.00 22.57
CA SER A 704 -12.84 62.76 22.59
C SER A 704 -13.50 61.93 21.48
N ASN A 705 -14.62 61.31 21.86
CA ASN A 705 -15.76 60.86 21.05
C ASN A 705 -15.94 61.60 19.71
N SER A 706 -15.67 60.93 18.59
CA SER A 706 -16.48 60.97 17.35
C SER A 706 -15.91 59.98 16.31
N ASN A 707 -16.81 59.25 15.65
CA ASN A 707 -16.66 58.45 14.43
C ASN A 707 -15.66 57.27 14.42
N HIS A 708 -16.22 56.06 14.33
CA HIS A 708 -15.54 54.84 13.90
C HIS A 708 -14.94 55.03 12.51
N VAL A 709 -13.68 55.45 12.46
CA VAL A 709 -12.82 55.30 11.29
C VAL A 709 -11.88 54.14 11.58
N HIS A 710 -11.86 53.17 10.67
CA HIS A 710 -11.14 51.91 10.71
C HIS A 710 -9.75 52.00 11.36
N SER A 711 -9.58 51.43 12.54
CA SER A 711 -8.25 51.08 13.05
C SER A 711 -7.76 49.85 12.28
N ASN A 712 -6.62 49.94 11.59
CA ASN A 712 -6.02 48.84 10.81
C ASN A 712 -5.35 47.76 11.69
N GLN A 713 -5.64 47.73 13.00
CA GLN A 713 -5.07 46.77 13.94
C GLN A 713 -5.59 45.34 13.72
N SER A 714 -4.67 44.42 13.47
CA SER A 714 -4.91 43.01 13.13
C SER A 714 -4.53 42.07 14.27
N ASN A 715 -5.17 42.18 15.44
CA ASN A 715 -4.80 41.36 16.59
C ASN A 715 -5.13 39.87 16.35
N MET A 716 -4.27 38.98 16.86
CA MET A 716 -4.39 37.53 16.64
C MET A 716 -4.43 36.76 17.97
N LEU A 717 -5.30 35.76 18.05
CA LEU A 717 -5.40 34.85 19.19
C LEU A 717 -5.09 33.41 18.75
N HIS A 718 -4.22 32.72 19.49
CA HIS A 718 -3.87 31.32 19.30
C HIS A 718 -4.31 30.51 20.52
N ILE A 719 -5.05 29.42 20.32
CA ILE A 719 -5.52 28.53 21.38
C ILE A 719 -4.93 27.15 21.11
N ALA A 720 -4.00 26.70 21.96
CA ALA A 720 -3.45 25.36 21.91
C ALA A 720 -4.12 24.46 22.96
N LEU A 721 -4.85 23.45 22.51
CA LEU A 721 -5.41 22.39 23.35
C LEU A 721 -4.44 21.22 23.38
N VAL A 722 -3.94 20.93 24.58
CA VAL A 722 -2.77 20.09 24.82
C VAL A 722 -3.12 18.99 25.83
N GLY A 723 -2.63 17.77 25.65
CA GLY A 723 -2.86 16.65 26.57
C GLY A 723 -3.59 15.46 25.94
N ILE A 724 -3.11 14.26 26.34
CA ILE A 724 -3.58 12.95 25.87
C ILE A 724 -4.93 12.62 26.52
N ASN A 725 -5.80 11.91 25.77
CA ASN A 725 -7.01 11.30 26.32
C ASN A 725 -6.70 10.56 27.64
N ASN A 726 -7.42 10.91 28.72
CA ASN A 726 -7.37 10.13 29.94
C ASN A 726 -7.89 8.72 29.63
N GLN A 727 -7.07 7.71 29.92
CA GLN A 727 -7.29 6.30 29.64
C GLN A 727 -8.62 5.78 30.23
N MET A 728 -9.60 5.50 29.38
CA MET A 728 -10.64 4.49 29.62
C MET A 728 -11.31 4.09 28.29
N SER A 729 -10.60 3.33 27.47
CA SER A 729 -11.18 2.43 26.47
C SER A 729 -10.11 1.42 26.06
N THR A 730 -10.25 0.17 26.51
CA THR A 730 -9.38 -0.97 26.22
C THR A 730 -9.72 -1.65 24.89
N LEU A 731 -10.25 -0.91 23.92
CA LEU A 731 -10.54 -1.44 22.59
C LEU A 731 -10.03 -0.44 21.55
N GLN A 732 -9.09 -0.94 20.74
CA GLN A 732 -8.58 -0.45 19.46
C GLN A 732 -9.19 0.89 19.02
N ASP A 733 -8.38 1.94 19.05
CA ASP A 733 -8.76 3.24 18.49
C ASP A 733 -8.76 3.15 16.96
N SER A 734 -9.94 2.80 16.42
CA SER A 734 -10.29 3.07 15.04
C SER A 734 -10.39 4.58 14.84
N GLY A 735 -9.39 5.19 14.18
CA GLY A 735 -9.53 6.50 13.56
C GLY A 735 -9.96 7.65 14.49
N ASP A 736 -9.04 8.13 15.31
CA ASP A 736 -9.07 9.35 16.16
C ASP A 736 -9.52 10.68 15.48
N GLU A 737 -9.88 10.65 14.18
CA GLU A 737 -10.43 11.82 13.50
C GLU A 737 -11.78 12.24 14.09
N ASP A 738 -12.64 11.28 14.43
CA ASP A 738 -13.98 11.57 14.94
C ASP A 738 -13.93 12.27 16.31
N GLN A 739 -13.04 11.81 17.21
CA GLN A 739 -12.84 12.45 18.52
C GLN A 739 -12.21 13.84 18.38
N THR A 740 -11.25 14.01 17.48
CA THR A 740 -10.62 15.30 17.25
C THR A 740 -11.61 16.30 16.63
N GLN A 741 -12.41 15.85 15.65
CA GLN A 741 -13.44 16.67 15.01
C GLN A 741 -14.54 17.07 16.01
N GLU A 742 -14.89 16.19 16.95
CA GLU A 742 -15.81 16.54 18.04
C GLU A 742 -15.26 17.67 18.92
N ARG A 743 -13.95 17.65 19.24
CA ARG A 743 -13.28 18.74 20.00
C ARG A 743 -13.31 20.05 19.22
N VAL A 744 -13.07 20.03 17.91
CA VAL A 744 -13.18 21.20 17.02
C VAL A 744 -14.61 21.75 17.04
N ASN A 745 -15.61 20.88 16.89
CA ASN A 745 -17.02 21.28 16.89
C ASN A 745 -17.44 21.92 18.24
N LYS A 746 -16.95 21.39 19.36
CA LYS A 746 -17.15 21.98 20.69
C LYS A 746 -16.49 23.36 20.80
N LEU A 747 -15.27 23.52 20.31
CA LEU A 747 -14.54 24.79 20.33
C LEU A 747 -15.24 25.83 19.43
N PHE A 748 -15.68 25.45 18.24
CA PHE A 748 -16.48 26.30 17.36
C PHE A 748 -17.78 26.76 18.02
N LYS A 749 -18.44 25.88 18.78
CA LYS A 749 -19.65 26.24 19.55
C LYS A 749 -19.34 27.27 20.64
N ILE A 750 -18.18 27.18 21.30
CA ILE A 750 -17.71 28.15 22.30
C ILE A 750 -17.42 29.51 21.64
N LEU A 751 -16.76 29.53 20.49
CA LEU A 751 -16.45 30.78 19.76
C LEU A 751 -17.69 31.50 19.22
N LYS A 752 -18.79 30.75 18.99
CA LYS A 752 -20.11 31.29 18.63
C LYS A 752 -20.92 31.82 19.82
N ASP A 753 -20.45 31.65 21.05
CA ASP A 753 -21.12 32.24 22.21
C ASP A 753 -20.99 33.77 22.16
N ASN A 754 -22.14 34.46 22.13
CA ASN A 754 -22.24 35.91 22.04
C ASN A 754 -21.35 36.67 23.04
N THR A 755 -21.16 36.10 24.24
CA THR A 755 -20.31 36.71 25.28
C THR A 755 -18.85 36.76 24.83
N ILE A 756 -18.27 35.62 24.47
CA ILE A 756 -16.87 35.50 24.00
C ILE A 756 -16.68 36.26 22.69
N THR A 757 -17.63 36.15 21.76
CA THR A 757 -17.59 36.87 20.48
C THR A 757 -17.52 38.39 20.71
N SER A 758 -18.28 38.93 21.67
CA SER A 758 -18.25 40.35 22.02
C SER A 758 -16.92 40.79 22.66
N HIS A 759 -16.32 39.96 23.51
CA HIS A 759 -15.02 40.22 24.12
C HIS A 759 -13.88 40.22 23.09
N LEU A 760 -13.89 39.27 22.15
CA LEU A 760 -12.90 39.18 21.08
C LEU A 760 -13.02 40.36 20.09
N ASN A 761 -14.25 40.72 19.70
CA ASN A 761 -14.48 41.88 18.84
C ASN A 761 -14.10 43.20 19.55
N GLY A 762 -14.41 43.33 20.84
CA GLY A 762 -13.99 44.48 21.65
C GLY A 762 -12.47 44.65 21.76
N ALA A 763 -11.70 43.56 21.61
CA ALA A 763 -10.25 43.55 21.55
C ALA A 763 -9.67 43.64 20.12
N SER A 764 -10.52 43.84 19.11
CA SER A 764 -10.14 43.91 17.68
C SER A 764 -9.39 42.66 17.19
N VAL A 765 -9.76 41.47 17.67
CA VAL A 765 -9.16 40.20 17.23
C VAL A 765 -9.72 39.81 15.85
N LYS A 766 -8.87 39.80 14.83
CA LYS A 766 -9.27 39.47 13.45
C LYS A 766 -9.37 37.96 13.21
N VAL A 767 -8.42 37.20 13.77
CA VAL A 767 -8.29 35.74 13.54
C VAL A 767 -8.03 35.00 14.85
N VAL A 768 -8.69 33.86 15.01
CA VAL A 768 -8.49 32.90 16.10
C VAL A 768 -7.95 31.59 15.52
N SER A 769 -6.68 31.26 15.78
CA SER A 769 -6.06 29.96 15.45
C SER A 769 -6.28 28.97 16.59
N CYS A 770 -6.68 27.74 16.26
CA CYS A 770 -6.89 26.66 17.21
C CYS A 770 -6.00 25.48 16.84
N ILE A 771 -5.09 25.12 17.74
CA ILE A 771 -4.13 24.02 17.60
C ILE A 771 -4.59 22.90 18.52
N ILE A 772 -4.81 21.70 17.98
CA ILE A 772 -5.18 20.52 18.76
C ILE A 772 -4.06 19.49 18.64
N GLN A 773 -3.39 19.23 19.76
CA GLN A 773 -2.39 18.19 19.85
C GLN A 773 -3.07 16.81 19.74
N ARG A 774 -2.43 15.92 18.97
CA ARG A 774 -2.82 14.51 18.81
C ARG A 774 -1.82 13.60 19.53
N ASP A 775 -2.10 12.30 19.52
CA ASP A 775 -1.22 11.27 20.08
C ASP A 775 0.19 11.28 19.44
N GLU A 776 1.15 10.63 20.11
CA GLU A 776 2.57 10.73 19.80
C GLU A 776 2.89 10.45 18.32
N GLY A 777 3.55 11.43 17.71
CA GLY A 777 4.05 11.38 16.34
C GLY A 777 3.00 11.63 15.24
N ARG A 778 1.72 11.86 15.61
CA ARG A 778 0.76 12.46 14.69
C ARG A 778 0.94 13.99 14.66
N PRO A 779 0.81 14.64 13.49
CA PRO A 779 0.84 16.09 13.40
C PRO A 779 -0.41 16.69 14.08
N PRO A 780 -0.29 17.87 14.71
CA PRO A 780 -1.43 18.55 15.30
C PRO A 780 -2.44 18.99 14.22
N MET A 781 -3.72 19.04 14.58
CA MET A 781 -4.73 19.70 13.74
C MET A 781 -4.72 21.20 14.00
N ARG A 782 -4.89 22.00 12.94
CA ARG A 782 -5.03 23.45 13.06
C ARG A 782 -6.29 23.90 12.34
N HIS A 783 -7.10 24.70 13.02
CA HIS A 783 -8.29 25.33 12.46
C HIS A 783 -8.23 26.82 12.76
N SER A 784 -8.42 27.64 11.75
CA SER A 784 -8.38 29.09 11.88
C SER A 784 -9.76 29.66 11.60
N PHE A 785 -10.22 30.52 12.50
CA PHE A 785 -11.51 31.18 12.40
C PHE A 785 -11.33 32.69 12.20
N GLN A 786 -11.93 33.24 11.15
CA GLN A 786 -11.87 34.65 10.81
C GLN A 786 -13.17 35.36 11.15
N TRP A 787 -13.09 36.63 11.55
CA TRP A 787 -14.27 37.45 11.81
C TRP A 787 -15.06 37.72 10.51
N SER A 788 -16.32 37.27 10.45
CA SER A 788 -17.24 37.58 9.35
C SER A 788 -18.10 38.79 9.68
N VAL A 789 -17.94 39.87 8.91
CA VAL A 789 -18.73 41.11 9.07
C VAL A 789 -20.21 40.87 8.79
N ASP A 790 -20.53 40.03 7.81
CA ASP A 790 -21.92 39.74 7.40
C ASP A 790 -22.68 38.90 8.43
N LYS A 791 -21.99 37.94 9.05
CA LYS A 791 -22.61 36.95 9.95
C LYS A 791 -22.44 37.27 11.43
N LEU A 792 -21.60 38.25 11.77
CA LEU A 792 -21.29 38.70 13.14
C LEU A 792 -20.76 37.59 14.07
N TYR A 793 -20.09 36.57 13.51
CA TYR A 793 -19.40 35.52 14.27
C TYR A 793 -18.13 35.06 13.53
N TYR A 794 -17.25 34.34 14.24
CA TYR A 794 -16.03 33.78 13.65
C TYR A 794 -16.32 32.51 12.81
N GLU A 795 -16.02 32.57 11.52
CA GLU A 795 -16.22 31.47 10.57
C GLU A 795 -14.90 30.78 10.25
N GLU A 796 -14.90 29.45 10.09
CA GLU A 796 -13.70 28.71 9.70
C GLU A 796 -13.34 29.06 8.25
N ASP A 797 -12.07 29.39 8.01
CA ASP A 797 -11.53 29.55 6.66
C ASP A 797 -10.91 28.23 6.18
N PRO A 798 -11.48 27.55 5.16
CA PRO A 798 -10.92 26.31 4.63
C PRO A 798 -9.48 26.45 4.09
N MET A 799 -9.05 27.66 3.68
CA MET A 799 -7.69 27.92 3.17
C MET A 799 -6.66 27.83 4.27
N LEU A 800 -7.07 28.09 5.51
CA LEU A 800 -6.20 28.11 6.68
C LEU A 800 -6.28 26.82 7.50
N ARG A 801 -6.89 25.76 6.95
CA ARG A 801 -6.90 24.46 7.61
C ARG A 801 -5.49 23.88 7.61
N HIS A 802 -4.98 23.49 8.78
CA HIS A 802 -3.61 23.04 9.01
C HIS A 802 -2.49 24.06 8.71
N VAL A 803 -2.83 25.34 8.45
CA VAL A 803 -1.86 26.43 8.23
C VAL A 803 -2.08 27.51 9.29
N GLU A 804 -0.99 27.97 9.92
CA GLU A 804 -1.08 29.05 10.90
C GLU A 804 -1.37 30.39 10.20
N PRO A 805 -2.30 31.21 10.72
CA PRO A 805 -2.70 32.47 10.07
C PRO A 805 -1.55 33.40 9.67
N PRO A 806 -0.48 33.60 10.47
CA PRO A 806 0.64 34.46 10.08
C PRO A 806 1.35 34.00 8.79
N LEU A 807 1.30 32.70 8.48
CA LEU A 807 1.94 32.14 7.30
C LEU A 807 1.14 32.41 6.02
N SER A 808 -0.15 32.69 6.13
CA SER A 808 -1.03 32.92 4.97
C SER A 808 -0.59 34.09 4.09
N THR A 809 -0.06 35.16 4.72
CA THR A 809 0.49 36.33 4.04
C THR A 809 1.73 35.96 3.22
N PHE A 810 2.62 35.13 3.75
CA PHE A 810 3.82 34.69 3.02
C PHE A 810 3.50 33.73 1.88
N LEU A 811 2.47 32.89 2.07
CA LEU A 811 2.01 31.92 1.08
C LEU A 811 1.11 32.54 0.00
N GLU A 812 0.72 33.80 0.17
CA GLU A 812 -0.16 34.57 -0.72
C GLU A 812 -1.46 33.81 -1.05
N LEU A 813 -2.11 33.27 0.00
CA LEU A 813 -3.30 32.42 -0.17
C LEU A 813 -4.48 33.16 -0.80
N GLU A 814 -4.55 34.49 -0.67
CA GLU A 814 -5.54 35.33 -1.34
C GLU A 814 -5.50 35.15 -2.87
N LYS A 815 -4.33 34.87 -3.47
CA LYS A 815 -4.19 34.62 -4.91
C LYS A 815 -4.80 33.31 -5.39
N VAL A 816 -5.00 32.36 -4.49
CA VAL A 816 -5.48 31.00 -4.80
C VAL A 816 -7.01 30.99 -4.95
N ASN A 817 -7.69 32.06 -4.54
CA ASN A 817 -9.14 32.16 -4.63
C ASN A 817 -9.60 32.49 -6.07
N LEU A 818 -9.87 31.45 -6.86
CA LEU A 818 -10.25 31.54 -8.28
C LEU A 818 -11.76 31.61 -8.47
N GLU A 819 -12.22 32.57 -9.28
CA GLU A 819 -13.62 32.64 -9.68
C GLU A 819 -14.06 31.37 -10.44
N GLY A 820 -15.20 30.79 -10.02
CA GLY A 820 -15.78 29.59 -10.62
C GLY A 820 -15.34 28.24 -10.02
N TYR A 821 -14.40 28.25 -9.06
CA TYR A 821 -14.01 27.09 -8.27
C TYR A 821 -14.57 27.24 -6.85
N ASN A 822 -15.44 26.31 -6.43
CA ASN A 822 -16.18 26.45 -5.17
C ASN A 822 -15.71 25.47 -4.09
N GLU A 823 -14.97 24.42 -4.46
CA GLU A 823 -14.49 23.40 -3.53
C GLU A 823 -12.97 23.42 -3.51
N VAL A 824 -12.40 23.60 -2.33
CA VAL A 824 -10.97 23.59 -2.11
C VAL A 824 -10.60 22.51 -1.11
N LYS A 825 -9.66 21.67 -1.51
CA LYS A 825 -9.14 20.59 -0.69
C LYS A 825 -7.67 20.86 -0.35
N TYR A 826 -7.42 21.11 0.93
CA TYR A 826 -6.05 21.16 1.45
C TYR A 826 -5.50 19.75 1.63
N THR A 827 -4.25 19.55 1.19
CA THR A 827 -3.47 18.34 1.44
C THR A 827 -2.10 18.76 1.98
N PRO A 828 -1.69 18.31 3.18
CA PRO A 828 -0.35 18.58 3.68
C PRO A 828 0.66 17.73 2.91
N SER A 829 1.81 18.30 2.61
CA SER A 829 2.96 17.55 2.10
C SER A 829 3.64 16.71 3.18
N ARG A 830 4.46 15.74 2.77
CA ARG A 830 5.24 14.90 3.68
C ARG A 830 6.28 15.68 4.50
N ASP A 831 6.95 16.67 3.88
CA ASP A 831 7.91 17.55 4.56
C ASP A 831 7.24 18.65 5.40
N ARG A 832 5.91 18.79 5.29
CA ARG A 832 5.06 19.79 5.95
C ARG A 832 5.48 21.24 5.69
N GLN A 833 6.39 21.47 4.74
CA GLN A 833 6.79 22.80 4.29
C GLN A 833 6.03 23.20 3.03
N TRP A 834 5.56 22.23 2.24
CA TRP A 834 4.67 22.47 1.12
C TRP A 834 3.19 22.38 1.53
N HIS A 835 2.42 23.38 1.14
CA HIS A 835 0.96 23.45 1.33
C HIS A 835 0.30 23.26 -0.03
N ILE A 836 -0.45 22.17 -0.19
CA ILE A 836 -1.05 21.76 -1.47
C ILE A 836 -2.56 22.05 -1.43
N TYR A 837 -3.02 22.91 -2.33
CA TYR A 837 -4.42 23.27 -2.48
C TYR A 837 -4.94 22.75 -3.81
N THR A 838 -5.90 21.82 -3.76
CA THR A 838 -6.57 21.31 -4.96
C THR A 838 -7.92 22.00 -5.11
N LEU A 839 -8.11 22.72 -6.21
CA LEU A 839 -9.33 23.44 -6.54
C LEU A 839 -10.13 22.63 -7.55
N ILE A 840 -11.41 22.41 -7.26
CA ILE A 840 -12.32 21.63 -8.09
C ILE A 840 -13.44 22.52 -8.63
N LYS A 841 -13.62 22.50 -9.95
CA LYS A 841 -14.69 23.23 -10.64
C LYS A 841 -16.02 22.49 -10.50
N ASN A 842 -17.10 23.23 -10.24
CA ASN A 842 -18.39 22.62 -9.87
C ASN A 842 -19.06 21.89 -11.06
N LYS A 843 -19.60 20.69 -10.80
CA LYS A 843 -20.12 19.73 -11.79
C LYS A 843 -21.40 20.22 -12.50
N LYS A 844 -21.25 20.82 -13.69
CA LYS A 844 -22.33 20.85 -14.71
C LYS A 844 -21.93 20.17 -16.03
N ASP A 845 -20.64 20.01 -16.31
CA ASP A 845 -20.14 19.25 -17.48
C ASP A 845 -19.20 18.12 -17.04
N GLN A 846 -19.64 16.88 -17.21
CA GLN A 846 -18.89 15.66 -16.86
C GLN A 846 -17.68 15.37 -17.78
N ARG A 847 -17.47 16.16 -18.84
CA ARG A 847 -16.46 15.87 -19.88
C ARG A 847 -15.10 16.52 -19.62
N LEU A 848 -14.97 17.42 -18.64
CA LEU A 848 -13.71 18.08 -18.29
C LEU A 848 -13.56 18.13 -16.77
N ASN A 849 -12.80 17.20 -16.18
CA ASN A 849 -12.34 17.29 -14.80
C ASN A 849 -11.26 18.41 -14.71
N ASP A 850 -11.69 19.67 -14.74
CA ASP A 850 -10.82 20.84 -14.56
C ASP A 850 -10.46 20.97 -13.07
N GLN A 851 -9.44 20.20 -12.65
CA GLN A 851 -8.81 20.28 -11.35
C GLN A 851 -7.49 21.04 -11.47
N ARG A 852 -7.28 22.00 -10.56
CA ARG A 852 -6.03 22.76 -10.46
C ARG A 852 -5.36 22.52 -9.12
N MET A 853 -4.03 22.44 -9.14
CA MET A 853 -3.24 22.23 -7.94
C MET A 853 -2.29 23.40 -7.71
N PHE A 854 -2.38 24.02 -6.55
CA PHE A 854 -1.51 25.11 -6.12
C PHE A 854 -0.64 24.62 -4.97
N LEU A 855 0.67 24.56 -5.19
CA LEU A 855 1.65 24.23 -4.18
C LEU A 855 2.31 25.53 -3.72
N ARG A 856 2.26 25.82 -2.43
CA ARG A 856 2.86 27.01 -1.81
C ARG A 856 3.84 26.59 -0.73
N THR A 857 5.01 27.22 -0.67
CA THR A 857 5.99 26.96 0.40
C THR A 857 6.74 28.21 0.83
N ILE A 858 7.28 28.11 2.03
CA ILE A 858 8.20 29.07 2.62
C ILE A 858 9.58 28.40 2.69
N VAL A 859 10.53 28.90 1.90
CA VAL A 859 11.88 28.34 1.85
C VAL A 859 12.70 28.96 2.98
N ARG A 860 12.88 28.20 4.06
CA ARG A 860 13.76 28.55 5.17
C ARG A 860 15.19 28.12 4.86
N GLN A 861 16.16 28.99 5.16
CA GLN A 861 17.57 28.75 4.90
C GLN A 861 18.36 28.77 6.21
N PRO A 862 19.21 27.77 6.48
CA PRO A 862 20.00 27.74 7.69
C PRO A 862 21.02 28.90 7.71
N SER A 863 21.34 29.38 8.92
CA SER A 863 22.45 30.31 9.14
C SER A 863 23.81 29.65 8.79
N ALA A 864 24.81 30.44 8.41
CA ALA A 864 26.14 29.94 8.03
C ALA A 864 26.88 29.18 9.15
N THR A 865 26.43 29.29 10.40
CA THR A 865 26.97 28.63 11.60
C THR A 865 26.18 27.41 12.07
N ASN A 866 25.14 27.00 11.34
CA ASN A 866 24.11 26.08 11.85
C ASN A 866 24.65 24.66 12.11
N SER A 867 25.01 24.38 13.37
CA SER A 867 25.54 23.10 13.86
C SER A 867 24.45 22.04 14.04
N PHE A 868 23.17 22.45 14.04
CA PHE A 868 22.03 21.55 14.24
C PHE A 868 21.84 20.55 13.08
N LEU A 869 22.25 20.91 11.85
CA LEU A 869 22.09 20.10 10.65
C LEU A 869 23.31 19.21 10.33
N THR A 870 24.49 19.53 10.85
CA THR A 870 25.75 18.78 10.57
C THR A 870 25.79 17.36 11.16
N GLY A 871 24.77 16.96 11.92
CA GLY A 871 24.76 15.72 12.69
C GLY A 871 24.34 14.46 11.95
N ASN A 872 23.18 14.40 11.27
CA ASN A 872 22.52 13.10 11.08
C ASN A 872 21.61 12.89 9.86
N ILE A 873 21.41 13.84 8.93
CA ILE A 873 20.39 13.67 7.86
C ILE A 873 20.89 13.96 6.42
N ASP A 874 22.01 14.67 6.24
CA ASP A 874 22.38 15.24 4.92
C ASP A 874 23.45 14.48 4.10
N ASN A 875 23.68 13.18 4.35
CA ASN A 875 24.73 12.43 3.64
C ASN A 875 24.35 11.91 2.24
N GLU A 876 23.09 11.97 1.80
CA GLU A 876 22.65 11.27 0.57
C GLU A 876 22.73 12.09 -0.74
N VAL A 877 23.06 13.39 -0.71
CA VAL A 877 23.12 14.23 -1.94
C VAL A 877 24.53 14.81 -2.20
N GLY A 878 25.56 14.16 -1.67
CA GLY A 878 26.92 14.70 -1.56
C GLY A 878 27.78 14.78 -2.83
N HIS A 879 27.34 14.34 -4.01
CA HIS A 879 28.26 14.15 -5.15
C HIS A 879 28.13 15.12 -6.34
N THR A 880 27.19 16.09 -6.33
CA THR A 880 27.02 17.05 -7.45
C THR A 880 27.05 18.54 -7.05
N GLN A 881 27.25 18.88 -5.78
CA GLN A 881 27.00 20.22 -5.21
C GLN A 881 28.08 21.31 -5.44
N ALA A 882 29.15 21.04 -6.20
CA ALA A 882 30.28 21.98 -6.31
C ALA A 882 30.09 23.14 -7.31
N SER A 883 28.97 23.22 -8.04
CA SER A 883 28.80 24.11 -9.21
C SER A 883 27.64 25.12 -9.13
N SER A 884 26.85 25.13 -8.05
CA SER A 884 25.64 25.96 -7.88
C SER A 884 25.75 26.94 -6.71
N SER A 885 24.91 27.99 -6.71
CA SER A 885 24.84 28.99 -5.64
C SER A 885 24.01 28.49 -4.43
N PHE A 886 24.23 29.08 -3.25
CA PHE A 886 23.54 28.66 -2.00
C PHE A 886 22.01 28.79 -2.12
N THR A 887 21.54 29.90 -2.70
CA THR A 887 20.12 30.14 -2.95
C THR A 887 19.55 29.12 -3.93
N SER A 888 20.28 28.83 -5.03
CA SER A 888 19.88 27.82 -6.02
C SER A 888 19.74 26.43 -5.39
N ASN A 889 20.67 26.03 -4.51
CA ASN A 889 20.59 24.73 -3.84
C ASN A 889 19.40 24.62 -2.89
N SER A 890 19.09 25.70 -2.18
CA SER A 890 17.93 25.75 -1.28
C SER A 890 16.61 25.60 -2.06
N ILE A 891 16.48 26.32 -3.19
CA ILE A 891 15.32 26.24 -4.08
C ILE A 891 15.22 24.86 -4.72
N LEU A 892 16.32 24.33 -5.24
CA LEU A 892 16.35 23.00 -5.88
C LEU A 892 15.89 21.90 -4.91
N ARG A 893 16.38 21.92 -3.67
CA ARG A 893 15.98 20.96 -2.63
C ARG A 893 14.47 21.02 -2.37
N SER A 894 13.92 22.23 -2.22
CA SER A 894 12.48 22.44 -2.00
C SER A 894 11.65 21.97 -3.20
N LEU A 895 12.05 22.30 -4.43
CA LEU A 895 11.38 21.88 -5.66
C LEU A 895 11.39 20.35 -5.83
N MET A 896 12.49 19.68 -5.52
CA MET A 896 12.57 18.22 -5.57
C MET A 896 11.55 17.57 -4.62
N GLY A 897 11.45 18.08 -3.39
CA GLY A 897 10.42 17.65 -2.44
C GLY A 897 9.01 17.81 -3.01
N ALA A 898 8.69 18.97 -3.60
CA ALA A 898 7.38 19.23 -4.22
C ALA A 898 7.04 18.26 -5.35
N LEU A 899 8.03 17.94 -6.20
CA LEU A 899 7.83 17.03 -7.33
C LEU A 899 7.59 15.60 -6.87
N GLU A 900 8.24 15.16 -5.79
CA GLU A 900 7.96 13.86 -5.20
C GLU A 900 6.53 13.81 -4.63
N GLU A 901 6.03 14.88 -4.00
CA GLU A 901 4.63 14.95 -3.54
C GLU A 901 3.65 14.81 -4.70
N ILE A 902 3.87 15.56 -5.79
CA ILE A 902 3.00 15.48 -6.96
C ILE A 902 3.06 14.10 -7.59
N GLU A 903 4.23 13.48 -7.67
CA GLU A 903 4.41 12.14 -8.24
C GLU A 903 3.67 11.07 -7.42
N LEU A 904 3.71 11.15 -6.10
CA LEU A 904 2.90 10.28 -5.23
C LEU A 904 1.39 10.49 -5.46
N HIS A 905 0.96 11.75 -5.57
CA HIS A 905 -0.46 12.08 -5.77
C HIS A 905 -0.95 11.87 -7.21
N ALA A 906 -0.06 11.83 -8.21
CA ALA A 906 -0.39 11.66 -9.63
C ALA A 906 -1.11 10.33 -9.91
N HIS A 907 -0.93 9.34 -9.04
CA HIS A 907 -1.50 8.01 -9.15
C HIS A 907 -2.89 7.89 -8.49
N SER A 908 -3.30 8.89 -7.70
CA SER A 908 -4.67 8.95 -7.16
C SER A 908 -5.59 9.66 -8.14
N GLU A 909 -6.58 8.95 -8.68
CA GLU A 909 -7.61 9.54 -9.55
C GLU A 909 -8.37 10.71 -8.90
N THR A 910 -8.33 10.80 -7.56
CA THR A 910 -9.01 11.87 -6.79
C THR A 910 -8.20 13.15 -6.63
N VAL A 911 -6.89 13.13 -6.88
CA VAL A 911 -5.96 14.25 -6.63
C VAL A 911 -5.17 14.65 -7.90
N ARG A 912 -5.23 13.84 -8.97
CA ARG A 912 -4.51 14.11 -10.22
C ARG A 912 -5.00 15.41 -10.88
N SER A 913 -4.15 16.44 -10.81
CA SER A 913 -4.35 17.71 -11.50
C SER A 913 -3.75 17.71 -12.90
N GLY A 914 -4.45 18.33 -13.84
CA GLY A 914 -3.95 18.61 -15.19
C GLY A 914 -3.13 19.89 -15.30
N HIS A 915 -3.14 20.72 -14.25
CA HIS A 915 -2.45 22.00 -14.22
C HIS A 915 -2.00 22.34 -12.80
N SER A 916 -0.69 22.33 -12.60
CA SER A 916 -0.07 22.56 -11.30
C SER A 916 0.76 23.85 -11.31
N HIS A 917 0.59 24.66 -10.27
CA HIS A 917 1.33 25.90 -10.05
C HIS A 917 2.13 25.80 -8.74
N MET A 918 3.40 26.19 -8.76
CA MET A 918 4.24 26.22 -7.56
C MET A 918 4.64 27.64 -7.18
N TYR A 919 4.72 27.95 -5.89
CA TYR A 919 5.21 29.22 -5.40
C TYR A 919 6.09 29.06 -4.18
N LEU A 920 7.23 29.75 -4.21
CA LEU A 920 8.26 29.68 -3.19
C LEU A 920 8.56 31.09 -2.68
N CYS A 921 8.39 31.31 -1.38
CA CYS A 921 8.79 32.55 -0.72
C CYS A 921 10.07 32.33 0.10
N LEU A 922 11.16 33.00 -0.26
CA LEU A 922 12.39 33.02 0.55
C LEU A 922 12.25 34.10 1.62
N LEU A 923 12.20 33.70 2.90
CA LEU A 923 12.09 34.64 4.02
C LEU A 923 13.39 35.36 4.32
N ARG A 924 14.53 34.67 4.18
CA ARG A 924 15.84 35.24 4.46
C ARG A 924 16.19 36.25 3.38
N GLU A 925 16.63 37.43 3.79
CA GLU A 925 17.22 38.43 2.90
C GLU A 925 18.46 37.86 2.21
N GLN A 926 18.48 37.91 0.89
CA GLN A 926 19.58 37.40 0.06
C GLN A 926 20.60 38.50 -0.21
N GLN A 927 21.88 38.12 -0.12
CA GLN A 927 22.99 38.97 -0.56
C GLN A 927 23.36 38.63 -2.00
N LEU A 928 23.83 39.62 -2.78
CA LEU A 928 24.14 39.42 -4.21
C LEU A 928 25.12 38.26 -4.47
N HIS A 929 26.08 38.03 -3.57
CA HIS A 929 27.06 36.95 -3.69
C HIS A 929 26.47 35.56 -3.44
N GLU A 930 25.35 35.44 -2.71
CA GLU A 930 24.67 34.15 -2.44
C GLU A 930 23.95 33.61 -3.68
N LEU A 931 23.68 34.46 -4.68
CA LEU A 931 23.12 34.09 -5.98
C LEU A 931 24.18 33.55 -6.95
N ILE A 932 25.47 33.66 -6.63
CA ILE A 932 26.57 33.36 -7.56
C ILE A 932 27.15 31.96 -7.28
N PRO A 933 27.39 31.13 -8.31
CA PRO A 933 28.11 29.88 -8.15
C PRO A 933 29.54 30.08 -7.61
N PHE A 934 29.96 29.25 -6.65
CA PHE A 934 31.31 29.32 -6.06
C PHE A 934 32.46 29.28 -7.09
N SER A 935 32.24 28.68 -8.27
CA SER A 935 33.23 28.57 -9.34
C SER A 935 33.50 29.87 -10.12
N ARG A 936 32.64 30.91 -10.00
CA ARG A 936 32.74 32.18 -10.74
C ARG A 936 33.07 33.39 -9.85
N MET A 937 33.57 33.17 -8.64
CA MET A 937 33.86 34.24 -7.67
C MET A 937 35.16 34.99 -8.01
N THR A 938 35.24 35.61 -9.20
CA THR A 938 36.40 36.39 -9.67
C THR A 938 35.96 37.68 -10.37
N GLY A 939 35.74 38.76 -9.60
CA GLY A 939 35.54 40.12 -10.14
C GLY A 939 34.71 41.06 -9.24
N LYS A 940 34.91 42.37 -9.38
CA LYS A 940 33.97 43.38 -8.86
C LYS A 940 32.71 43.32 -9.73
N ILE A 941 31.56 43.11 -9.10
CA ILE A 941 30.28 42.96 -9.78
C ILE A 941 29.54 44.29 -9.74
N ASP A 942 29.05 44.75 -10.88
CA ASP A 942 28.19 45.93 -10.96
C ASP A 942 26.84 45.63 -10.30
N LYS A 943 26.37 46.54 -9.45
CA LYS A 943 25.14 46.39 -8.63
C LYS A 943 23.91 46.99 -9.32
N ASP A 944 23.85 46.92 -10.65
CA ASP A 944 22.74 47.41 -11.47
C ASP A 944 21.64 46.35 -11.62
N GLU A 945 20.41 46.81 -11.91
CA GLU A 945 19.26 45.91 -12.10
C GLU A 945 19.45 44.91 -13.26
N GLY A 946 20.22 45.30 -14.29
CA GLY A 946 20.56 44.44 -15.42
C GLY A 946 21.38 43.23 -15.01
N THR A 947 22.43 43.43 -14.22
CA THR A 947 23.25 42.33 -13.69
C THR A 947 22.44 41.39 -12.81
N VAL A 948 21.60 41.92 -11.91
CA VAL A 948 20.69 41.09 -11.08
C VAL A 948 19.75 40.26 -11.94
N CYS A 949 19.15 40.83 -12.98
CA CYS A 949 18.30 40.09 -13.92
C CYS A 949 19.07 38.92 -14.59
N THR A 950 20.31 39.15 -15.03
CA THR A 950 21.10 38.08 -15.66
C THR A 950 21.45 36.96 -14.69
N LEU A 951 21.78 37.28 -13.44
CA LEU A 951 22.06 36.29 -12.38
C LEU A 951 20.83 35.45 -12.06
N LEU A 952 19.67 36.10 -11.88
CA LEU A 952 18.40 35.41 -11.62
C LEU A 952 17.99 34.51 -12.80
N LYS A 953 18.16 34.96 -14.05
CA LYS A 953 17.93 34.12 -15.25
C LYS A 953 18.84 32.90 -15.26
N HIS A 954 20.14 33.08 -14.98
CA HIS A 954 21.09 31.97 -14.96
C HIS A 954 20.79 30.95 -13.85
N MET A 955 20.40 31.42 -12.67
CA MET A 955 19.94 30.55 -11.57
C MET A 955 18.74 29.70 -12.00
N VAL A 956 17.72 30.32 -12.60
CA VAL A 956 16.52 29.60 -13.06
C VAL A 956 16.82 28.60 -14.17
N LEU A 957 17.68 28.95 -15.14
CA LEU A 957 18.06 28.02 -16.20
C LEU A 957 18.77 26.78 -15.64
N ASN A 958 19.68 26.96 -14.68
CA ASN A 958 20.34 25.86 -14.00
C ASN A 958 19.33 24.97 -13.25
N LEU A 959 18.37 25.56 -12.53
CA LEU A 959 17.29 24.81 -11.89
C LEU A 959 16.46 24.03 -12.93
N TYR A 960 16.09 24.67 -14.04
CA TYR A 960 15.29 24.06 -15.10
C TYR A 960 15.98 22.87 -15.77
N GLU A 961 17.30 22.90 -15.96
CA GLU A 961 18.07 21.75 -16.48
C GLU A 961 17.91 20.51 -15.60
N HIS A 962 17.77 20.67 -14.28
CA HIS A 962 17.65 19.57 -13.33
C HIS A 962 16.21 19.05 -13.19
N VAL A 963 15.21 19.95 -13.19
CA VAL A 963 13.82 19.58 -12.84
C VAL A 963 12.78 19.84 -13.93
N GLY A 964 13.11 20.54 -15.01
CA GLY A 964 12.15 21.03 -16.01
C GLY A 964 11.38 19.94 -16.74
N VAL A 965 12.05 18.86 -17.15
CA VAL A 965 11.41 17.71 -17.82
C VAL A 965 10.46 16.99 -16.86
N ARG A 966 10.88 16.81 -15.60
CA ARG A 966 10.07 16.17 -14.55
C ARG A 966 8.85 17.02 -14.20
N MET A 967 9.01 18.33 -14.09
CA MET A 967 7.92 19.31 -13.90
C MET A 967 6.85 19.17 -14.99
N HIS A 968 7.26 19.15 -16.26
CA HIS A 968 6.32 19.00 -17.36
C HIS A 968 5.56 17.67 -17.32
N ARG A 969 6.26 16.55 -17.06
CA ARG A 969 5.64 15.22 -16.90
C ARG A 969 4.57 15.23 -15.79
N LEU A 970 4.82 15.98 -14.72
CA LEU A 970 3.93 16.13 -13.57
C LEU A 970 2.92 17.29 -13.72
N SER A 971 2.73 17.81 -14.94
CA SER A 971 1.78 18.88 -15.26
C SER A 971 2.03 20.20 -14.50
N VAL A 972 3.27 20.48 -14.10
CA VAL A 972 3.69 21.75 -13.51
C VAL A 972 3.95 22.75 -14.64
N CYS A 973 2.97 23.64 -14.87
CA CYS A 973 3.00 24.58 -16.00
C CYS A 973 3.65 25.91 -15.64
N GLN A 974 3.60 26.32 -14.38
CA GLN A 974 4.14 27.60 -13.93
C GLN A 974 4.69 27.48 -12.50
N TRP A 975 5.80 28.15 -12.24
CA TRP A 975 6.30 28.33 -10.88
C TRP A 975 6.84 29.74 -10.67
N GLU A 976 6.69 30.24 -9.44
CA GLU A 976 7.02 31.60 -9.04
C GLU A 976 7.94 31.58 -7.81
N VAL A 977 8.99 32.39 -7.83
CA VAL A 977 9.90 32.59 -6.69
C VAL A 977 9.87 34.04 -6.26
N LYS A 978 9.61 34.29 -4.98
CA LYS A 978 9.76 35.58 -4.32
C LYS A 978 11.01 35.58 -3.45
N LEU A 979 11.86 36.58 -3.63
CA LEU A 979 13.06 36.77 -2.80
C LEU A 979 13.30 38.26 -2.53
N TRP A 980 13.90 38.56 -1.39
CA TRP A 980 14.33 39.91 -1.04
C TRP A 980 15.83 40.03 -1.22
N LEU A 981 16.29 41.03 -1.98
CA LEU A 981 17.71 41.30 -2.22
C LEU A 981 18.17 42.53 -1.44
N VAL A 982 19.25 42.36 -0.67
CA VAL A 982 19.93 43.45 0.02
C VAL A 982 21.23 43.76 -0.72
N CYS A 983 21.29 44.95 -1.31
CA CYS A 983 22.50 45.45 -1.95
C CYS A 983 22.58 46.98 -1.86
N ASP A 984 23.79 47.53 -1.93
CA ASP A 984 23.96 48.99 -2.03
C ASP A 984 23.60 49.45 -3.45
N GLY A 985 22.49 50.19 -3.60
CA GLY A 985 22.07 50.77 -4.89
C GLY A 985 20.60 50.52 -5.23
N GLN A 986 20.22 50.83 -6.47
CA GLN A 986 18.84 50.76 -6.95
C GLN A 986 18.27 49.33 -6.95
N ALA A 987 19.10 48.29 -7.06
CA ALA A 987 18.66 46.90 -7.16
C ALA A 987 18.19 46.27 -5.82
N SER A 988 18.22 47.02 -4.71
CA SER A 988 17.76 46.57 -3.38
C SER A 988 16.23 46.53 -3.32
N GLY A 989 15.63 45.46 -2.79
CA GLY A 989 14.18 45.30 -2.66
C GLY A 989 13.66 43.91 -3.00
N ALA A 990 12.34 43.77 -3.14
CA ALA A 990 11.69 42.51 -3.51
C ALA A 990 11.75 42.23 -5.01
N TRP A 991 12.13 41.00 -5.34
CA TRP A 991 12.17 40.49 -6.70
C TRP A 991 11.30 39.24 -6.83
N ARG A 992 10.65 39.10 -7.98
CA ARG A 992 9.87 37.93 -8.36
C ARG A 992 10.35 37.37 -9.68
N VAL A 993 10.47 36.05 -9.74
CA VAL A 993 10.79 35.33 -10.97
C VAL A 993 9.66 34.37 -11.27
N VAL A 994 9.03 34.53 -12.42
CA VAL A 994 7.92 33.70 -12.89
C VAL A 994 8.40 32.91 -14.10
N VAL A 995 8.25 31.59 -14.01
CA VAL A 995 8.73 30.67 -15.04
C VAL A 995 7.56 29.88 -15.55
N THR A 996 7.30 29.92 -16.85
CA THR A 996 6.25 29.11 -17.48
C THR A 996 6.85 28.07 -18.41
N ASN A 997 6.35 26.84 -18.32
CA ASN A 997 6.77 25.69 -19.07
C ASN A 997 5.55 24.99 -19.69
N VAL A 998 5.28 25.31 -20.96
CA VAL A 998 4.09 24.82 -21.67
C VAL A 998 4.40 23.59 -22.54
N THR A 999 5.64 23.44 -23.02
CA THR A 999 6.01 22.42 -24.02
C THR A 999 6.92 21.32 -23.48
N GLY A 1000 7.46 21.49 -22.26
CA GLY A 1000 8.44 20.58 -21.65
C GLY A 1000 9.87 20.72 -22.18
N HIS A 1001 10.05 21.40 -23.31
CA HIS A 1001 11.34 21.56 -23.98
C HIS A 1001 11.90 22.99 -23.83
N THR A 1002 11.03 23.98 -23.65
CA THR A 1002 11.40 25.39 -23.54
C THR A 1002 10.63 26.05 -22.39
N CYS A 1003 11.31 26.85 -21.58
CA CYS A 1003 10.68 27.69 -20.58
C CYS A 1003 10.77 29.17 -20.97
N THR A 1004 9.80 29.96 -20.53
CA THR A 1004 9.89 31.43 -20.54
C THR A 1004 10.12 31.92 -19.12
N ILE A 1005 10.97 32.94 -18.97
CA ILE A 1005 11.41 33.46 -17.66
C ILE A 1005 11.14 34.96 -17.64
N ASP A 1006 10.17 35.36 -16.82
CA ASP A 1006 9.82 36.75 -16.60
C ASP A 1006 10.28 37.21 -15.21
N ILE A 1007 10.94 38.36 -15.13
CA ILE A 1007 11.49 38.90 -13.89
C ILE A 1007 10.83 40.25 -13.58
N TYR A 1008 10.35 40.38 -12.35
CA TYR A 1008 9.62 41.54 -11.86
C TYR A 1008 10.21 42.07 -10.54
N ARG A 1009 10.02 43.37 -10.30
CA ARG A 1009 10.19 44.03 -9.00
C ARG A 1009 8.81 44.36 -8.42
N GLU A 1010 8.70 44.33 -7.10
CA GLU A 1010 7.52 44.85 -6.41
C GLU A 1010 7.68 46.36 -6.23
N VAL A 1011 6.79 47.14 -6.84
CA VAL A 1011 6.82 48.61 -6.78
C VAL A 1011 5.48 49.12 -6.30
N GLU A 1012 5.48 50.07 -5.36
CA GLU A 1012 4.26 50.72 -4.90
C GLU A 1012 3.78 51.76 -5.91
N ASP A 1013 2.50 51.69 -6.28
CA ASP A 1013 1.84 52.72 -7.07
C ASP A 1013 1.68 53.99 -6.21
N PRO A 1014 2.27 55.13 -6.60
CA PRO A 1014 2.19 56.37 -5.83
C PRO A 1014 0.78 56.94 -5.69
N THR A 1015 -0.19 56.46 -6.48
CA THR A 1015 -1.58 56.97 -6.46
C THR A 1015 -2.52 56.09 -5.64
N THR A 1016 -2.37 54.77 -5.73
CA THR A 1016 -3.27 53.81 -5.07
C THR A 1016 -2.66 53.19 -3.82
N HIS A 1017 -1.36 53.40 -3.56
CA HIS A 1017 -0.59 52.73 -2.50
C HIS A 1017 -0.64 51.19 -2.57
N GLN A 1018 -0.97 50.65 -3.75
CA GLN A 1018 -0.97 49.21 -4.00
C GLN A 1018 0.38 48.78 -4.58
N LEU A 1019 0.85 47.61 -4.18
CA LEU A 1019 2.05 47.02 -4.76
C LEU A 1019 1.69 46.38 -6.11
N LEU A 1020 2.49 46.69 -7.13
CA LEU A 1020 2.34 46.22 -8.50
C LEU A 1020 3.56 45.42 -8.95
N TYR A 1021 3.35 44.50 -9.90
CA TYR A 1021 4.43 43.85 -10.65
C TYR A 1021 5.06 44.83 -11.65
N HIS A 1022 6.34 45.17 -11.51
CA HIS A 1022 7.07 46.00 -12.46
C HIS A 1022 8.14 45.17 -13.19
N SER A 1023 8.06 45.03 -14.52
CA SER A 1023 9.04 44.24 -15.29
C SER A 1023 10.43 44.87 -15.24
N ALA A 1024 11.43 44.08 -14.86
CA ALA A 1024 12.83 44.53 -14.80
C ALA A 1024 13.56 44.37 -16.15
N THR A 1025 12.91 43.76 -17.15
CA THR A 1025 13.43 43.59 -18.51
C THR A 1025 12.86 44.63 -19.47
N THR A 1026 13.57 44.90 -20.56
CA THR A 1026 13.18 45.89 -21.59
C THR A 1026 11.83 45.59 -22.25
N SER A 1027 11.41 44.33 -22.32
CA SER A 1027 10.06 43.93 -22.73
C SER A 1027 9.15 43.76 -21.50
N ALA A 1028 7.97 44.37 -21.55
CA ALA A 1028 6.94 44.19 -20.54
C ALA A 1028 6.44 42.73 -20.56
N GLY A 1029 6.53 42.06 -19.41
CA GLY A 1029 6.01 40.71 -19.21
C GLY A 1029 4.49 40.70 -19.00
N PRO A 1030 3.85 39.51 -19.02
CA PRO A 1030 2.39 39.37 -18.92
C PRO A 1030 1.78 39.92 -17.62
N LEU A 1031 2.54 39.99 -16.53
CA LEU A 1031 2.05 40.51 -15.24
C LEU A 1031 2.40 41.99 -15.02
N HIS A 1032 2.98 42.71 -15.99
CA HIS A 1032 3.35 44.11 -15.79
C HIS A 1032 2.14 44.99 -15.43
N GLY A 1033 2.22 45.74 -14.32
CA GLY A 1033 1.16 46.63 -13.84
C GLY A 1033 -0.01 45.92 -13.14
N VAL A 1034 0.05 44.60 -12.96
CA VAL A 1034 -0.94 43.82 -12.22
C VAL A 1034 -0.71 44.00 -10.71
N ALA A 1035 -1.78 44.08 -9.93
CA ALA A 1035 -1.67 44.20 -8.48
C ALA A 1035 -1.17 42.89 -7.84
N LEU A 1036 -0.30 43.00 -6.82
CA LEU A 1036 0.26 41.83 -6.14
C LEU A 1036 -0.79 41.01 -5.38
N ASN A 1037 -2.00 41.50 -5.14
CA ASN A 1037 -3.04 40.77 -4.42
C ASN A 1037 -4.13 40.23 -5.36
N GLU A 1038 -3.99 40.46 -6.68
CA GLU A 1038 -4.98 39.99 -7.66
C GLU A 1038 -4.97 38.45 -7.75
N PRO A 1039 -6.15 37.80 -7.71
CA PRO A 1039 -6.24 36.34 -7.80
C PRO A 1039 -5.79 35.83 -9.16
N TYR A 1040 -5.29 34.59 -9.19
CA TYR A 1040 -4.94 33.95 -10.46
C TYR A 1040 -6.18 33.77 -11.36
N LYS A 1041 -5.94 33.77 -12.67
CA LYS A 1041 -7.01 33.68 -13.68
C LYS A 1041 -7.36 32.22 -14.01
N PRO A 1042 -8.63 31.91 -14.36
CA PRO A 1042 -9.03 30.59 -14.87
C PRO A 1042 -8.29 30.17 -16.16
N LEU A 1043 -8.37 28.89 -16.56
CA LEU A 1043 -7.67 28.42 -17.78
C LEU A 1043 -8.36 29.02 -19.01
N ASP A 1044 -7.56 29.55 -19.92
CA ASP A 1044 -8.06 30.02 -21.21
C ASP A 1044 -8.38 28.83 -22.12
N ALA A 1045 -9.18 29.08 -23.17
CA ALA A 1045 -9.61 28.04 -24.11
C ALA A 1045 -8.45 27.32 -24.81
N ILE A 1046 -7.30 27.98 -24.95
CA ILE A 1046 -6.08 27.40 -25.52
C ILE A 1046 -5.44 26.42 -24.55
N ASP A 1047 -5.38 26.75 -23.26
CA ASP A 1047 -4.76 25.87 -22.26
C ASP A 1047 -5.61 24.63 -22.02
N LEU A 1048 -6.94 24.75 -22.09
CA LEU A 1048 -7.84 23.59 -22.07
C LEU A 1048 -7.64 22.67 -23.28
N LYS A 1049 -7.37 23.23 -24.47
CA LYS A 1049 -7.04 22.44 -25.67
C LYS A 1049 -5.66 21.78 -25.56
N ARG A 1050 -4.67 22.46 -24.98
CA ARG A 1050 -3.33 21.90 -24.72
C ARG A 1050 -3.38 20.77 -23.70
N TYR A 1051 -4.24 20.88 -22.70
CA TYR A 1051 -4.44 19.81 -21.72
C TYR A 1051 -5.07 18.55 -22.34
N ALA A 1052 -5.96 18.72 -23.33
CA ALA A 1052 -6.62 17.61 -24.00
C ALA A 1052 -5.75 16.91 -25.06
N ALA A 1053 -4.71 17.57 -25.56
CA ALA A 1053 -3.78 17.08 -26.57
C ALA A 1053 -2.58 16.39 -25.92
#